data_AF-A0A8S3QLP1-F1
#
_entry.id   AF-A0A8S3QLP1-F1
#
_cell.length_a   1.000
_cell.length_b   1.000
_cell.length_c   1.000
_cell.angle_alpha   90.00
_cell.angle_beta   90.00
_cell.angle_gamma   90.00
#
_symmetry.space_group_name_H-M   'P 1'
#
loop_
_entity.id
_entity.type
_entity.pdbx_description
1 polymer ?
#
loop_
_entity_poly.entity_id
_entity_poly.type
_entity_poly.pdbx_seq_one_letter_code
_entity_poly.pdbx_strand_id
1 'polypeptide(L)'
;MYQYKRVKVTTLHDKTVYGATKFIASGKVKAKNIVFQIGSNDIEERQADQVIMEIENLIQQTKECVPEATITFGECLPRIYRDKVHTKEFNERGHILNLELSELCKETNCHFIKYDYISPDHFRDGIHLKGYGIAILVSCMKRVINPLIGVKSGDRRDQNTHASDYRKVTNYGQKGVQYMQKNYQSNTGNYMKKDQFNNYYGQNQNMFSQSNHSNNYRKDQVEGNGNRDRMLEMMEYMLQEMRNMRIHKKLSISSWNVHGLGDKMKDPMFLDFLNKDINILLETWKGGSEDFKIEGYNIISKVRKKTKKAKRHSGGIIVMIKKQFYKGISYLKDATSSQNRLWLKLDKYFFGLKQDLYLCAVYIPPFSSAHYDSDLENLENEISSFSIEGQIILIGDFNSRTAMKADYIENDSDEINNFDGIDLLPESYITDIDIRRVNQDSTLNTLGNKLLELCSSSRLRILNGRFLGDSLGYFTYMCNTGFSTVDYAIASESLLPEVKYFKTNDFTYLSDHVQINLYMNCSIISDTCMKKCLDEKRWHLIKSYKWTELSSSKLIDVLSTENVKKEILDLEMEHFDSNKLGVDGATEKLNKILQTIAENTCKVISKPTKKKKKKIKQVWSDNVVYETKRQINYLGNKIKNNLNDKSLKSKYFELCKKLKKMIKQKKI
;
A
#
# COMPACT_ATOMS: atom_id res chain seq x y z
N MET A 1 -15.76 4.89 -20.40
CA MET A 1 -15.21 4.58 -21.74
C MET A 1 -13.68 4.71 -21.66
N TYR A 2 -12.93 3.60 -21.62
CA TYR A 2 -11.46 3.64 -21.51
C TYR A 2 -10.82 3.65 -22.91
N GLN A 3 -10.11 4.73 -23.27
CA GLN A 3 -9.30 4.80 -24.49
C GLN A 3 -7.83 4.47 -24.16
N TYR A 4 -7.36 3.29 -24.56
CA TYR A 4 -5.92 2.97 -24.57
C TYR A 4 -5.42 3.00 -26.02
N LYS A 5 -4.99 4.20 -26.43
CA LYS A 5 -4.23 4.59 -27.64
C LYS A 5 -4.56 4.03 -29.04
N ARG A 6 -5.50 3.10 -29.22
CA ARG A 6 -6.19 2.71 -30.49
C ARG A 6 -7.16 1.52 -30.33
N VAL A 7 -7.45 1.07 -29.10
CA VAL A 7 -8.40 -0.03 -28.83
C VAL A 7 -9.67 0.55 -28.18
N LYS A 8 -10.82 0.36 -28.83
CA LYS A 8 -12.14 0.73 -28.32
C LYS A 8 -12.78 -0.51 -27.71
N VAL A 9 -12.91 -0.54 -26.38
CA VAL A 9 -13.64 -1.59 -25.67
C VAL A 9 -15.08 -1.13 -25.47
N THR A 10 -16.05 -1.94 -25.91
CA THR A 10 -17.47 -1.66 -25.74
C THR A 10 -18.12 -2.82 -25.00
N THR A 11 -18.73 -2.52 -23.87
CA THR A 11 -19.60 -3.45 -23.14
C THR A 11 -21.03 -3.19 -23.60
N LEU A 12 -21.75 -4.23 -24.03
CA LEU A 12 -23.12 -4.13 -24.52
C LEU A 12 -24.12 -4.32 -23.38
N HIS A 13 -25.24 -3.60 -23.46
CA HIS A 13 -26.28 -3.63 -22.43
C HIS A 13 -27.26 -4.81 -22.57
N ASP A 14 -27.11 -5.65 -23.59
CA ASP A 14 -27.71 -6.99 -23.68
C ASP A 14 -26.58 -8.02 -23.68
N LYS A 15 -26.48 -8.80 -22.60
CA LYS A 15 -25.37 -9.74 -22.32
C LYS A 15 -25.45 -11.04 -23.14
N THR A 16 -25.93 -10.98 -24.38
CA THR A 16 -26.14 -12.17 -25.22
C THR A 16 -25.51 -12.04 -26.61
N VAL A 17 -25.24 -13.18 -27.26
CA VAL A 17 -24.79 -13.23 -28.67
C VAL A 17 -25.74 -12.46 -29.61
N TYR A 18 -27.05 -12.57 -29.39
CA TYR A 18 -28.05 -11.79 -30.12
C TYR A 18 -27.89 -10.27 -29.94
N GLY A 19 -27.63 -9.82 -28.71
CA GLY A 19 -27.35 -8.40 -28.41
C GLY A 19 -26.09 -7.89 -29.13
N ALA A 20 -25.05 -8.72 -29.21
CA ALA A 20 -23.85 -8.43 -29.98
C ALA A 20 -24.15 -8.28 -31.48
N THR A 21 -24.98 -9.16 -32.03
CA THR A 21 -25.39 -9.14 -33.44
C THR A 21 -26.11 -7.84 -33.80
N LYS A 22 -27.10 -7.44 -32.99
CA LYS A 22 -27.79 -6.14 -33.16
C LYS A 22 -26.85 -4.95 -33.09
N PHE A 23 -25.88 -4.98 -32.19
CA PHE A 23 -24.92 -3.89 -32.05
C PHE A 23 -24.01 -3.76 -33.27
N ILE A 24 -23.55 -4.87 -33.83
CA ILE A 24 -22.79 -4.88 -35.09
C ILE A 24 -23.65 -4.35 -36.24
N ALA A 25 -24.88 -4.83 -36.37
CA ALA A 25 -25.83 -4.39 -37.39
C ALA A 25 -26.15 -2.89 -37.32
N SER A 26 -25.99 -2.24 -36.16
CA SER A 26 -26.19 -0.78 -36.02
C SER A 26 -25.15 0.07 -36.76
N GLY A 27 -24.10 -0.53 -37.34
CA GLY A 27 -23.06 0.17 -38.12
C GLY A 27 -22.13 1.06 -37.29
N LYS A 28 -22.24 1.02 -35.96
CA LYS A 28 -21.44 1.86 -35.03
C LYS A 28 -20.01 1.35 -34.80
N VAL A 29 -19.66 0.20 -35.38
CA VAL A 29 -18.37 -0.47 -35.19
C VAL A 29 -17.49 -0.25 -36.41
N LYS A 30 -16.36 0.45 -36.22
CA LYS A 30 -15.29 0.59 -37.20
C LYS A 30 -13.98 0.12 -36.56
N ALA A 31 -13.73 -1.18 -36.60
CA ALA A 31 -12.56 -1.81 -35.97
C ALA A 31 -11.94 -2.87 -36.88
N LYS A 32 -10.61 -2.91 -36.95
CA LYS A 32 -9.87 -3.93 -37.73
C LYS A 32 -9.80 -5.30 -37.04
N ASN A 33 -10.02 -5.34 -35.73
CA ASN A 33 -9.97 -6.56 -34.93
C ASN A 33 -11.15 -6.51 -33.96
N ILE A 34 -11.97 -7.55 -33.95
CA ILE A 34 -13.16 -7.66 -33.11
C ILE A 34 -13.03 -8.94 -32.29
N VAL A 35 -13.16 -8.80 -30.97
CA VAL A 35 -13.01 -9.90 -30.02
C VAL A 35 -14.32 -10.08 -29.28
N PHE A 36 -14.89 -11.28 -29.39
CA PHE A 36 -16.08 -11.70 -28.68
C PHE A 36 -15.67 -12.66 -27.55
N GLN A 37 -16.19 -12.40 -26.36
CA GLN A 37 -16.04 -13.30 -25.21
C GLN A 37 -17.41 -13.85 -24.87
N ILE A 38 -17.57 -15.16 -24.94
CA ILE A 38 -18.82 -15.82 -24.58
C ILE A 38 -18.93 -15.88 -23.06
N GLY A 39 -20.09 -15.47 -22.56
CA GLY A 39 -20.40 -15.45 -21.14
C GLY A 39 -21.16 -16.69 -20.68
N SER A 40 -21.28 -16.85 -19.36
CA SER A 40 -22.12 -17.91 -18.77
C SER A 40 -23.60 -17.73 -19.10
N ASN A 41 -24.06 -16.48 -19.20
CA ASN A 41 -25.44 -16.14 -19.51
C ASN A 41 -25.89 -16.63 -20.89
N ASP A 42 -24.96 -16.88 -21.82
CA ASP A 42 -25.29 -17.39 -23.15
C ASP A 42 -25.65 -18.88 -23.13
N ILE A 43 -25.19 -19.64 -22.14
CA ILE A 43 -25.35 -21.11 -22.06
C ILE A 43 -26.04 -21.62 -20.79
N GLU A 44 -26.37 -20.74 -19.84
CA GLU A 44 -26.93 -21.12 -18.52
C GLU A 44 -28.22 -21.95 -18.66
N GLU A 45 -29.12 -21.54 -19.55
CA GLU A 45 -30.42 -22.19 -19.80
C GLU A 45 -30.60 -22.64 -21.27
N ARG A 46 -29.54 -22.57 -22.08
CA ARG A 46 -29.59 -22.81 -23.53
C ARG A 46 -28.72 -24.00 -23.92
N GLN A 47 -29.09 -24.66 -25.02
CA GLN A 47 -28.29 -25.74 -25.61
C GLN A 47 -27.16 -25.16 -26.47
N ALA A 48 -26.06 -25.89 -26.61
CA ALA A 48 -24.85 -25.42 -27.30
C ALA A 48 -25.11 -25.12 -28.78
N ASP A 49 -25.85 -25.99 -29.47
CA ASP A 49 -26.28 -25.87 -30.86
C ASP A 49 -27.01 -24.55 -31.16
N GLN A 50 -27.93 -24.13 -30.28
CA GLN A 50 -28.65 -22.87 -30.42
C GLN A 50 -27.75 -21.65 -30.34
N VAL A 51 -26.72 -21.71 -29.48
CA VAL A 51 -25.76 -20.62 -29.31
C VAL A 51 -24.79 -20.58 -30.50
N ILE A 52 -24.39 -21.74 -31.02
CA ILE A 52 -23.56 -21.83 -32.24
C ILE A 52 -24.28 -21.22 -33.44
N MET A 53 -25.56 -21.53 -33.67
CA MET A 53 -26.34 -20.90 -34.76
C MET A 53 -26.40 -19.37 -34.64
N GLU A 54 -26.50 -18.83 -33.42
CA GLU A 54 -26.44 -17.38 -33.22
C GLU A 54 -25.05 -16.80 -33.47
N ILE A 55 -23.99 -17.55 -33.14
CA ILE A 55 -22.61 -17.14 -33.41
C ILE A 55 -22.34 -17.15 -34.92
N GLU A 56 -22.86 -18.12 -35.68
CA GLU A 56 -22.79 -18.13 -37.14
C GLU A 56 -23.40 -16.86 -37.74
N ASN A 57 -24.62 -16.52 -37.29
CA ASN A 57 -25.29 -15.28 -37.72
C ASN A 57 -24.49 -14.03 -37.31
N LEU A 58 -23.91 -14.01 -36.10
CA LEU A 58 -23.03 -12.92 -35.66
C LEU A 58 -21.80 -12.78 -36.56
N ILE A 59 -21.16 -13.89 -36.95
CA ILE A 59 -20.00 -13.90 -37.84
C ILE A 59 -20.40 -13.34 -39.21
N GLN A 60 -21.51 -13.81 -39.78
CA GLN A 60 -22.02 -13.34 -41.06
C GLN A 60 -22.31 -11.84 -41.03
N GLN A 61 -23.09 -11.39 -40.05
CA GLN A 61 -23.42 -9.97 -39.86
C GLN A 61 -22.16 -9.11 -39.67
N THR A 62 -21.16 -9.62 -38.97
CA THR A 62 -19.89 -8.91 -38.75
C THR A 62 -19.09 -8.79 -40.02
N LYS A 63 -19.02 -9.83 -40.86
CA LYS A 63 -18.34 -9.78 -42.16
C LYS A 63 -19.06 -8.86 -43.15
N GLU A 64 -20.39 -8.79 -43.11
CA GLU A 64 -21.16 -7.86 -43.95
C GLU A 64 -20.95 -6.40 -43.53
N CYS A 65 -21.00 -6.12 -42.22
CA CYS A 65 -20.87 -4.75 -41.70
C CYS A 65 -19.43 -4.25 -41.63
N VAL A 66 -18.47 -5.15 -41.41
CA VAL A 66 -17.04 -4.84 -41.24
C VAL A 66 -16.19 -5.90 -41.97
N PRO A 67 -16.15 -5.90 -43.32
CA PRO A 67 -15.52 -6.96 -44.11
C PRO A 67 -14.03 -7.18 -43.81
N GLU A 68 -13.33 -6.11 -43.46
CA GLU A 68 -11.88 -6.10 -43.18
C GLU A 68 -11.56 -6.46 -41.71
N ALA A 69 -12.54 -6.84 -40.90
CA ALA A 69 -12.32 -7.17 -39.51
C ALA A 69 -11.84 -8.61 -39.33
N THR A 70 -10.74 -8.77 -38.62
CA THR A 70 -10.37 -10.07 -38.04
C THR A 70 -11.25 -10.35 -36.83
N ILE A 71 -11.96 -11.49 -36.85
CA ILE A 71 -12.88 -11.90 -35.79
C ILE A 71 -12.19 -12.92 -34.89
N THR A 72 -12.35 -12.77 -33.57
CA THR A 72 -11.75 -13.67 -32.58
C THR A 72 -12.75 -14.00 -31.47
N PHE A 73 -12.88 -15.27 -31.13
CA PHE A 73 -13.71 -15.77 -30.03
C PHE A 73 -12.84 -16.35 -28.91
N GLY A 74 -13.18 -16.02 -27.67
CA GLY A 74 -12.62 -16.68 -26.49
C GLY A 74 -13.49 -17.84 -26.02
N GLU A 75 -12.86 -18.90 -25.49
CA GLU A 75 -13.59 -20.02 -24.91
C GLU A 75 -14.55 -19.57 -23.79
N CYS A 76 -15.66 -20.28 -23.67
CA CYS A 76 -16.52 -20.22 -22.51
C CYS A 76 -15.81 -20.91 -21.33
N LEU A 77 -15.62 -20.16 -20.25
CA LEU A 77 -14.85 -20.63 -19.11
C LEU A 77 -15.68 -21.54 -18.19
N PRO A 78 -15.05 -22.58 -17.60
CA PRO A 78 -15.72 -23.44 -16.63
C PRO A 78 -16.12 -22.66 -15.37
N ARG A 79 -17.22 -23.08 -14.75
CA ARG A 79 -17.82 -22.47 -13.55
C ARG A 79 -17.88 -23.44 -12.39
N ILE A 80 -17.94 -22.89 -11.18
CA ILE A 80 -18.30 -23.64 -9.97
C ILE A 80 -19.52 -22.96 -9.38
N TYR A 81 -20.63 -23.70 -9.36
CA TYR A 81 -21.85 -23.31 -8.65
C TYR A 81 -21.89 -23.99 -7.28
N ARG A 82 -22.73 -23.49 -6.37
CA ARG A 82 -22.96 -24.14 -5.07
C ARG A 82 -23.54 -25.54 -5.22
N ASP A 83 -24.37 -25.73 -6.24
CA ASP A 83 -24.88 -27.03 -6.64
C ASP A 83 -23.89 -27.76 -7.56
N LYS A 84 -23.48 -28.96 -7.15
CA LYS A 84 -22.56 -29.82 -7.90
C LYS A 84 -23.18 -30.40 -9.16
N VAL A 85 -24.50 -30.64 -9.18
CA VAL A 85 -25.21 -31.15 -10.36
C VAL A 85 -25.24 -30.08 -11.44
N HIS A 86 -25.71 -28.88 -11.09
CA HIS A 86 -25.69 -27.73 -12.00
C HIS A 86 -24.28 -27.38 -12.49
N THR A 87 -23.26 -27.47 -11.63
CA THR A 87 -21.85 -27.29 -12.02
C THR A 87 -21.43 -28.27 -13.12
N LYS A 88 -21.79 -29.54 -12.99
CA LYS A 88 -21.44 -30.57 -13.96
C LYS A 88 -22.16 -30.34 -15.29
N GLU A 89 -23.47 -30.13 -15.26
CA GLU A 89 -24.29 -29.90 -16.47
C GLU A 89 -23.89 -28.63 -17.23
N PHE A 90 -23.58 -27.54 -16.52
CA PHE A 90 -23.09 -26.32 -17.15
C PHE A 90 -21.74 -26.54 -17.84
N ASN A 91 -20.79 -27.18 -17.14
CA ASN A 91 -19.44 -27.36 -17.67
C ASN A 91 -19.40 -28.36 -18.83
N GLU A 92 -20.26 -29.39 -18.82
CA GLU A 92 -20.44 -30.31 -19.95
C GLU A 92 -20.99 -29.56 -21.19
N ARG A 93 -22.03 -28.74 -21.03
CA ARG A 93 -22.55 -27.88 -22.10
C ARG A 93 -21.52 -26.89 -22.61
N GLY A 94 -20.78 -26.23 -21.72
CA GLY A 94 -19.71 -25.30 -22.08
C GLY A 94 -18.55 -25.99 -22.82
N HIS A 95 -18.24 -27.25 -22.48
CA HIS A 95 -17.25 -28.05 -23.20
C HIS A 95 -17.69 -28.35 -24.63
N ILE A 96 -18.93 -28.81 -24.81
CA ILE A 96 -19.52 -29.07 -26.14
C ILE A 96 -19.50 -27.79 -26.99
N LEU A 97 -19.99 -26.68 -26.44
CA LEU A 97 -19.96 -25.37 -27.12
C LEU A 97 -18.55 -24.98 -27.57
N ASN A 98 -17.54 -25.15 -26.70
CA ASN A 98 -16.16 -24.78 -27.03
C ASN A 98 -15.55 -25.64 -28.14
N LEU A 99 -15.95 -26.91 -28.23
CA LEU A 99 -15.52 -27.80 -29.32
C LEU A 99 -16.12 -27.33 -30.65
N GLU A 100 -17.45 -27.18 -30.70
CA GLU A 100 -18.18 -26.74 -31.90
C GLU A 100 -17.73 -25.35 -32.35
N LEU A 101 -17.56 -24.41 -31.41
CA LEU A 101 -17.07 -23.07 -31.71
C LEU A 101 -15.65 -23.07 -32.27
N SER A 102 -14.79 -23.94 -31.76
CA SER A 102 -13.43 -24.06 -32.27
C SER A 102 -13.41 -24.61 -33.70
N GLU A 103 -14.36 -25.44 -34.09
CA GLU A 103 -14.53 -25.95 -35.45
C GLU A 103 -15.10 -24.86 -36.35
N LEU A 104 -16.19 -24.23 -35.94
CA LEU A 104 -16.80 -23.10 -36.66
C LEU A 104 -15.79 -21.97 -36.93
N CYS A 105 -14.93 -21.64 -35.96
CA CYS A 105 -13.89 -20.64 -36.16
C CYS A 105 -12.91 -21.02 -37.27
N LYS A 106 -12.54 -22.31 -37.40
CA LYS A 106 -11.66 -22.78 -38.47
C LYS A 106 -12.35 -22.66 -39.83
N GLU A 107 -13.61 -23.09 -39.93
CA GLU A 107 -14.40 -23.05 -41.17
C GLU A 107 -14.64 -21.62 -41.66
N THR A 108 -14.85 -20.68 -40.72
CA THR A 108 -15.17 -19.29 -41.04
C THR A 108 -13.95 -18.37 -41.08
N ASN A 109 -12.72 -18.89 -40.96
CA ASN A 109 -11.48 -18.10 -40.88
C ASN A 109 -11.49 -17.07 -39.72
N CYS A 110 -12.07 -17.45 -38.59
CA CYS A 110 -11.99 -16.72 -37.32
C CYS A 110 -10.92 -17.34 -36.42
N HIS A 111 -10.46 -16.59 -35.41
CA HIS A 111 -9.54 -17.12 -34.41
C HIS A 111 -10.26 -17.57 -33.15
N PHE A 112 -9.86 -18.73 -32.62
CA PHE A 112 -10.35 -19.23 -31.33
C PHE A 112 -9.24 -19.17 -30.27
N ILE A 113 -9.54 -18.61 -29.10
CA ILE A 113 -8.60 -18.50 -27.98
C ILE A 113 -9.00 -19.48 -26.88
N LYS A 114 -8.11 -20.44 -26.61
CA LYS A 114 -8.17 -21.28 -25.41
C LYS A 114 -7.53 -20.61 -24.20
N TYR A 115 -8.10 -20.82 -23.02
CA TYR A 115 -7.63 -20.26 -21.75
C TYR A 115 -7.13 -21.35 -20.81
N ASP A 116 -6.18 -22.17 -21.29
CA ASP A 116 -5.61 -23.35 -20.62
C ASP A 116 -5.08 -23.15 -19.17
N TYR A 117 -4.90 -21.90 -18.73
CA TYR A 117 -4.36 -21.54 -17.42
C TYR A 117 -5.37 -20.89 -16.47
N ILE A 118 -6.65 -20.77 -16.88
CA ILE A 118 -7.71 -20.19 -16.04
C ILE A 118 -8.42 -21.31 -15.27
N SER A 119 -7.97 -21.56 -14.03
CA SER A 119 -8.70 -22.42 -13.07
C SER A 119 -10.02 -21.77 -12.61
N PRO A 120 -11.06 -22.58 -12.31
CA PRO A 120 -12.24 -22.16 -11.56
C PRO A 120 -11.97 -21.44 -10.22
N ASP A 121 -10.80 -21.65 -9.60
CA ASP A 121 -10.40 -20.91 -8.38
C ASP A 121 -10.10 -19.43 -8.65
N HIS A 122 -9.84 -19.09 -9.92
CA HIS A 122 -9.61 -17.72 -10.36
C HIS A 122 -10.92 -16.91 -10.50
N PHE A 123 -12.08 -17.48 -10.15
CA PHE A 123 -13.36 -16.77 -10.08
C PHE A 123 -13.68 -16.36 -8.63
N ARG A 124 -14.29 -15.19 -8.45
CA ARG A 124 -14.49 -14.48 -7.17
C ARG A 124 -15.50 -15.20 -6.29
N ASP A 125 -16.52 -15.75 -6.93
CA ASP A 125 -17.69 -16.40 -6.37
C ASP A 125 -18.04 -17.68 -7.17
N GLY A 126 -17.08 -18.21 -7.95
CA GLY A 126 -17.32 -19.32 -8.89
C GLY A 126 -17.94 -18.93 -10.22
N ILE A 127 -18.39 -17.67 -10.38
CA ILE A 127 -19.10 -17.15 -11.57
C ILE A 127 -18.43 -15.90 -12.18
N HIS A 128 -17.76 -15.05 -11.41
CA HIS A 128 -17.13 -13.81 -11.90
C HIS A 128 -15.61 -13.88 -11.81
N LEU A 129 -14.84 -13.41 -12.80
CA LEU A 129 -13.37 -13.49 -12.73
C LEU A 129 -12.78 -12.62 -11.58
N LYS A 130 -11.88 -13.18 -10.77
CA LYS A 130 -11.00 -12.42 -9.84
C LYS A 130 -10.01 -11.59 -10.63
N GLY A 131 -9.37 -10.61 -9.98
CA GLY A 131 -8.35 -9.78 -10.61
C GLY A 131 -7.19 -10.54 -11.25
N TYR A 132 -6.84 -11.73 -10.74
CA TYR A 132 -5.83 -12.61 -11.34
C TYR A 132 -6.35 -13.34 -12.59
N GLY A 133 -7.59 -13.84 -12.56
CA GLY A 133 -8.24 -14.45 -13.72
C GLY A 133 -8.41 -13.48 -14.89
N ILE A 134 -8.76 -12.22 -14.60
CA ILE A 134 -8.80 -11.13 -15.60
C ILE A 134 -7.40 -10.89 -16.21
N ALA A 135 -6.34 -10.93 -15.39
CA ALA A 135 -4.98 -10.73 -15.88
C ALA A 135 -4.51 -11.86 -16.81
N ILE A 136 -4.87 -13.12 -16.51
CA ILE A 136 -4.60 -14.27 -17.37
C ILE A 136 -5.40 -14.16 -18.67
N LEU A 137 -6.70 -13.84 -18.59
CA LEU A 137 -7.56 -13.62 -19.75
C LEU A 137 -6.95 -12.60 -20.72
N VAL A 138 -6.56 -11.43 -20.19
CA VAL A 138 -5.90 -10.37 -20.97
C VAL A 138 -4.55 -10.80 -21.53
N SER A 139 -3.78 -11.64 -20.81
CA SER A 139 -2.51 -12.17 -21.29
C SER A 139 -2.70 -13.14 -22.46
N CYS A 140 -3.71 -14.00 -22.42
CA CYS A 140 -4.04 -14.92 -23.51
C CYS A 140 -4.55 -14.16 -24.73
N MET A 141 -5.45 -13.19 -24.55
CA MET A 141 -5.90 -12.29 -25.61
C MET A 141 -4.71 -11.58 -26.29
N LYS A 142 -3.73 -11.10 -25.52
CA LYS A 142 -2.52 -10.48 -26.09
C LYS A 142 -1.67 -11.44 -26.91
N ARG A 143 -1.57 -12.72 -26.55
CA ARG A 143 -0.78 -13.69 -27.33
C ARG A 143 -1.35 -13.89 -28.73
N VAL A 144 -2.67 -13.84 -28.88
CA VAL A 144 -3.34 -14.07 -30.16
C VAL A 144 -3.53 -12.77 -30.94
N ILE A 145 -3.97 -11.70 -30.28
CA ILE A 145 -4.28 -10.43 -30.95
C ILE A 145 -3.00 -9.68 -31.35
N ASN A 146 -1.94 -9.70 -30.52
CA ASN A 146 -0.74 -8.90 -30.79
C ASN A 146 -0.09 -9.25 -32.14
N PRO A 147 0.15 -10.53 -32.49
CA PRO A 147 0.66 -10.88 -33.82
C PRO A 147 -0.22 -10.35 -34.96
N LEU A 148 -1.55 -10.41 -34.82
CA LEU A 148 -2.52 -9.98 -35.83
C LEU A 148 -2.49 -8.47 -36.09
N ILE A 149 -2.14 -7.67 -35.08
CA ILE A 149 -1.97 -6.21 -35.21
C ILE A 149 -0.52 -5.79 -35.44
N GLY A 150 0.37 -6.74 -35.79
CA GLY A 150 1.79 -6.47 -36.06
C GLY A 150 2.61 -6.14 -34.81
N VAL A 151 2.08 -6.43 -33.63
CA VAL A 151 2.79 -6.28 -32.35
C VAL A 151 3.53 -7.59 -32.08
N LYS A 152 4.86 -7.58 -32.27
CA LYS A 152 5.71 -8.75 -32.00
C LYS A 152 5.54 -9.22 -30.55
N SER A 153 5.09 -10.46 -30.36
CA SER A 153 5.21 -11.15 -29.07
C SER A 153 6.69 -11.38 -28.82
N GLY A 154 7.25 -10.77 -27.77
CA GLY A 154 8.62 -11.07 -27.38
C GLY A 154 8.72 -12.56 -27.01
N ASP A 155 9.44 -13.33 -27.81
CA ASP A 155 9.76 -14.72 -27.51
C ASP A 155 10.52 -14.79 -26.19
N ARG A 156 9.93 -15.47 -25.21
CA ARG A 156 10.57 -15.83 -23.95
C ARG A 156 10.75 -17.34 -23.95
N ARG A 157 11.77 -17.80 -24.67
CA ARG A 157 12.35 -19.14 -24.43
C ARG A 157 13.84 -19.16 -24.17
N ASP A 158 14.53 -18.01 -24.23
CA ASP A 158 15.88 -17.90 -23.72
C ASP A 158 16.01 -16.71 -22.77
N GLN A 159 16.78 -16.94 -21.71
CA GLN A 159 17.24 -16.01 -20.68
C GLN A 159 16.41 -15.97 -19.37
N ASN A 160 16.97 -16.69 -18.40
CA ASN A 160 16.91 -16.43 -16.96
C ASN A 160 17.34 -14.99 -16.64
N THR A 161 16.52 -13.98 -16.92
CA THR A 161 16.64 -12.63 -16.36
C THR A 161 15.33 -11.85 -16.52
N HIS A 162 14.91 -11.15 -15.46
CA HIS A 162 13.84 -10.14 -15.39
C HIS A 162 12.36 -10.59 -15.28
N ALA A 163 12.04 -11.08 -14.08
CA ALA A 163 10.70 -11.06 -13.46
C ALA A 163 10.22 -9.65 -13.02
N SER A 164 10.92 -8.57 -13.39
CA SER A 164 10.67 -7.20 -12.89
C SER A 164 9.62 -6.41 -13.70
N ASP A 165 9.36 -6.75 -14.96
CA ASP A 165 8.48 -5.93 -15.81
C ASP A 165 7.01 -6.40 -15.90
N TYR A 166 6.71 -7.61 -15.39
CA TYR A 166 5.33 -8.08 -15.23
C TYR A 166 4.53 -7.24 -14.21
N ARG A 167 5.20 -6.52 -13.30
CA ARG A 167 4.56 -5.67 -12.28
C ARG A 167 4.07 -4.31 -12.80
N LYS A 168 4.46 -3.89 -14.02
CA LYS A 168 4.07 -2.57 -14.55
C LYS A 168 2.76 -2.62 -15.35
N VAL A 169 2.43 -3.76 -15.97
CA VAL A 169 1.22 -3.89 -16.81
C VAL A 169 -0.03 -4.26 -15.99
N THR A 170 0.14 -4.89 -14.82
CA THR A 170 -0.95 -5.21 -13.86
C THR A 170 -1.56 -3.98 -13.17
N ASN A 171 -0.86 -2.83 -13.16
CA ASN A 171 -1.34 -1.59 -12.53
C ASN A 171 -2.47 -0.88 -13.30
N TYR A 172 -2.67 -1.17 -14.59
CA TYR A 172 -3.75 -0.57 -15.36
C TYR A 172 -5.03 -1.42 -15.36
N GLY A 173 -4.91 -2.76 -15.24
CA GLY A 173 -6.06 -3.66 -15.07
C GLY A 173 -6.73 -3.53 -13.69
N GLN A 174 -5.95 -3.32 -12.63
CA GLN A 174 -6.49 -3.11 -11.27
C GLN A 174 -7.29 -1.80 -11.12
N LYS A 175 -6.95 -0.75 -11.87
CA LYS A 175 -7.70 0.52 -11.88
C LYS A 175 -9.09 0.40 -12.53
N GLY A 176 -9.26 -0.51 -13.51
CA GLY A 176 -10.57 -0.78 -14.12
C GLY A 176 -11.49 -1.62 -13.21
N VAL A 177 -10.92 -2.58 -12.47
CA VAL A 177 -11.65 -3.45 -11.54
C VAL A 177 -12.12 -2.69 -10.29
N GLN A 178 -11.34 -1.73 -9.78
CA GLN A 178 -11.75 -0.86 -8.67
C GLN A 178 -12.90 0.11 -9.05
N TYR A 179 -13.00 0.51 -10.32
CA TYR A 179 -14.09 1.34 -10.82
C TYR A 179 -15.40 0.55 -10.99
N MET A 180 -15.32 -0.71 -11.46
CA MET A 180 -16.48 -1.59 -11.62
C MET A 180 -17.02 -2.13 -10.28
N GLN A 181 -16.16 -2.39 -9.29
CA GLN A 181 -16.58 -2.86 -7.96
C GLN A 181 -17.24 -1.76 -7.11
N LYS A 182 -16.88 -0.48 -7.31
CA LYS A 182 -17.52 0.66 -6.62
C LYS A 182 -18.96 0.92 -7.09
N ASN A 183 -19.30 0.55 -8.33
CA ASN A 183 -20.64 0.77 -8.90
C ASN A 183 -21.58 -0.45 -8.78
N TYR A 184 -21.08 -1.62 -8.37
CA TYR A 184 -21.93 -2.81 -8.16
C TYR A 184 -22.40 -2.96 -6.70
N GLN A 185 -21.73 -2.32 -5.73
CA GLN A 185 -22.19 -2.28 -4.33
C GLN A 185 -23.30 -1.25 -4.07
N SER A 186 -23.67 -0.44 -5.07
CA SER A 186 -24.79 0.51 -4.98
C SER A 186 -26.07 0.01 -5.64
N ASN A 187 -26.16 -1.25 -6.12
CA ASN A 187 -27.36 -1.69 -6.84
C ASN A 187 -27.71 -3.20 -6.78
N THR A 188 -27.44 -3.87 -5.66
CA THR A 188 -28.10 -5.16 -5.37
C THR A 188 -28.46 -5.27 -3.90
N GLY A 189 -29.63 -4.73 -3.57
CA GLY A 189 -30.43 -5.08 -2.40
C GLY A 189 -31.90 -5.03 -2.81
N ASN A 190 -32.64 -6.08 -2.48
CA ASN A 190 -34.11 -6.22 -2.50
C ASN A 190 -34.76 -6.81 -3.77
N TYR A 191 -34.79 -8.15 -3.81
CA TYR A 191 -36.08 -8.83 -3.97
C TYR A 191 -36.52 -9.30 -2.58
N MET A 192 -37.25 -8.43 -1.86
CA MET A 192 -38.13 -8.82 -0.76
C MET A 192 -39.49 -8.17 -1.01
N LYS A 193 -40.55 -8.95 -0.74
CA LYS A 193 -41.96 -8.65 -1.02
C LYS A 193 -42.43 -7.39 -0.27
N LYS A 194 -43.33 -6.65 -0.92
CA LYS A 194 -43.71 -5.26 -0.66
C LYS A 194 -44.56 -5.01 0.61
N ASP A 195 -44.80 -6.02 1.45
CA ASP A 195 -45.86 -5.95 2.48
C ASP A 195 -45.39 -5.95 3.95
N GLN A 196 -44.09 -5.77 4.24
CA GLN A 196 -43.59 -5.80 5.63
C GLN A 196 -42.94 -4.49 6.13
N PHE A 197 -42.96 -3.40 5.36
CA PHE A 197 -42.28 -2.15 5.75
C PHE A 197 -43.12 -1.17 6.59
N ASN A 198 -44.43 -1.42 6.78
CA ASN A 198 -45.32 -0.48 7.47
C ASN A 198 -45.56 -0.76 8.97
N ASN A 199 -44.96 -1.79 9.57
CA ASN A 199 -45.22 -2.16 10.97
C ASN A 199 -44.07 -1.87 11.96
N TYR A 200 -42.96 -1.27 11.53
CA TYR A 200 -41.80 -1.04 12.41
C TYR A 200 -41.59 0.42 12.84
N TYR A 201 -42.43 1.37 12.39
CA TYR A 201 -42.35 2.80 12.76
C TYR A 201 -43.48 3.29 13.68
N GLY A 202 -44.24 2.37 14.29
CA GLY A 202 -45.42 2.71 15.10
C GLY A 202 -45.33 2.48 16.62
N GLN A 203 -44.21 2.02 17.19
CA GLN A 203 -44.23 1.54 18.59
C GLN A 203 -43.08 1.99 19.52
N ASN A 204 -42.25 2.98 19.17
CA ASN A 204 -41.23 3.51 20.10
C ASN A 204 -41.29 5.04 20.26
N GLN A 205 -42.48 5.56 20.54
CA GLN A 205 -42.68 6.86 21.19
C GLN A 205 -43.59 6.66 22.40
N ASN A 206 -43.04 6.16 23.51
CA ASN A 206 -43.61 6.28 24.85
C ASN A 206 -42.64 5.66 25.88
N MET A 207 -41.51 6.31 26.12
CA MET A 207 -40.84 6.34 27.42
C MET A 207 -39.76 7.41 27.37
N PHE A 208 -39.67 8.21 28.42
CA PHE A 208 -38.88 9.46 28.56
C PHE A 208 -39.56 10.75 28.09
N SER A 209 -40.71 11.03 28.71
CA SER A 209 -41.06 12.38 29.18
C SER A 209 -40.94 12.41 30.71
N GLN A 210 -40.76 13.62 31.28
CA GLN A 210 -40.41 13.99 32.67
C GLN A 210 -38.88 14.08 32.87
N SER A 211 -38.25 15.25 33.08
CA SER A 211 -38.68 16.43 33.83
C SER A 211 -37.80 17.66 33.51
N ASN A 212 -38.37 18.84 33.78
CA ASN A 212 -37.77 20.19 33.92
C ASN A 212 -37.64 21.10 32.69
N HIS A 213 -38.74 21.85 32.47
CA HIS A 213 -38.84 23.32 32.36
C HIS A 213 -37.54 24.12 32.57
N SER A 214 -37.25 25.24 31.91
CA SER A 214 -38.04 26.23 31.17
C SER A 214 -37.10 27.15 30.37
N ASN A 215 -37.43 27.45 29.11
CA ASN A 215 -37.63 28.84 28.64
C ASN A 215 -37.97 28.86 27.15
N ASN A 216 -39.18 29.33 26.87
CA ASN A 216 -39.64 29.77 25.57
C ASN A 216 -38.77 30.93 25.07
N TYR A 217 -38.43 30.96 23.78
CA TYR A 217 -38.90 31.98 22.82
C TYR A 217 -38.26 31.79 21.43
N ARG A 218 -39.14 31.87 20.42
CA ARG A 218 -38.91 32.16 18.98
C ARG A 218 -38.32 31.06 18.09
N LYS A 219 -39.26 30.41 17.39
CA LYS A 219 -39.19 30.16 15.94
C LYS A 219 -38.56 31.37 15.24
N ASP A 220 -37.39 31.17 14.63
CA ASP A 220 -36.86 31.90 13.45
C ASP A 220 -35.40 31.47 13.20
N GLN A 221 -35.14 30.20 12.87
CA GLN A 221 -33.88 29.76 12.26
C GLN A 221 -34.09 28.48 11.43
N VAL A 222 -34.63 28.62 10.21
CA VAL A 222 -34.60 27.56 9.19
C VAL A 222 -33.54 27.83 8.10
N GLU A 223 -32.82 28.96 8.15
CA GLU A 223 -31.79 29.29 7.14
C GLU A 223 -30.36 28.87 7.50
N GLY A 224 -30.15 28.09 8.57
CA GLY A 224 -28.81 27.71 9.06
C GLY A 224 -28.24 26.37 8.55
N ASN A 225 -29.08 25.44 8.09
CA ASN A 225 -28.61 24.07 7.78
C ASN A 225 -27.92 23.94 6.42
N GLY A 226 -28.26 24.79 5.44
CA GLY A 226 -27.67 24.73 4.10
C GLY A 226 -26.16 24.96 4.09
N ASN A 227 -25.61 25.75 5.01
CA ASN A 227 -24.16 25.97 5.09
C ASN A 227 -23.42 24.81 5.74
N ARG A 228 -24.03 24.10 6.70
CA ARG A 228 -23.43 22.93 7.35
C ARG A 228 -23.43 21.73 6.41
N ASP A 229 -24.54 21.51 5.70
CA ASP A 229 -24.66 20.44 4.71
C ASP A 229 -23.75 20.72 3.50
N ARG A 230 -23.65 21.97 3.03
CA ARG A 230 -22.66 22.36 2.00
C ARG A 230 -21.23 22.19 2.47
N MET A 231 -20.92 22.45 3.74
CA MET A 231 -19.57 22.25 4.29
C MET A 231 -19.22 20.76 4.38
N LEU A 232 -20.19 19.91 4.75
CA LEU A 232 -20.05 18.46 4.76
C LEU A 232 -19.89 17.90 3.34
N GLU A 233 -20.71 18.32 2.38
CA GLU A 233 -20.58 17.95 0.97
C GLU A 233 -19.23 18.41 0.39
N MET A 234 -18.78 19.62 0.74
CA MET A 234 -17.48 20.13 0.31
C MET A 234 -16.32 19.38 0.97
N MET A 235 -16.45 18.98 2.25
CA MET A 235 -15.49 18.10 2.92
C MET A 235 -15.45 16.71 2.29
N GLU A 236 -16.60 16.11 1.98
CA GLU A 236 -16.68 14.81 1.32
C GLU A 236 -16.09 14.86 -0.10
N TYR A 237 -16.40 15.91 -0.86
CA TYR A 237 -15.82 16.16 -2.17
C TYR A 237 -14.30 16.33 -2.08
N MET A 238 -13.79 17.14 -1.13
CA MET A 238 -12.35 17.28 -0.92
C MET A 238 -11.69 15.97 -0.50
N LEU A 239 -12.32 15.17 0.38
CA LEU A 239 -11.83 13.85 0.76
C LEU A 239 -11.81 12.88 -0.43
N GLN A 240 -12.80 12.96 -1.32
CA GLN A 240 -12.89 12.15 -2.53
C GLN A 240 -11.81 12.53 -3.54
N GLU A 241 -11.55 13.83 -3.73
CA GLU A 241 -10.44 14.32 -4.56
C GLU A 241 -9.07 13.97 -3.95
N MET A 242 -8.92 14.08 -2.63
CA MET A 242 -7.73 13.61 -1.92
C MET A 242 -7.50 12.11 -2.11
N ARG A 243 -8.57 11.29 -2.15
CA ARG A 243 -8.47 9.84 -2.46
C ARG A 243 -8.03 9.61 -3.91
N ASN A 244 -8.54 10.38 -4.87
CA ASN A 244 -8.18 10.30 -6.29
C ASN A 244 -6.71 10.70 -6.55
N MET A 245 -6.14 11.56 -5.70
CA MET A 245 -4.75 12.02 -5.75
C MET A 245 -3.72 11.09 -5.08
N ARG A 246 -4.15 10.01 -4.42
CA ARG A 246 -3.23 9.12 -3.72
C ARG A 246 -2.43 8.26 -4.71
N ILE A 247 -1.13 8.18 -4.46
CA ILE A 247 -0.26 7.23 -5.15
C ILE A 247 -0.14 6.00 -4.28
N HIS A 248 -0.65 4.87 -4.78
CA HIS A 248 -0.39 3.58 -4.17
C HIS A 248 1.11 3.33 -4.10
N LYS A 249 1.61 3.12 -2.88
CA LYS A 249 3.01 2.89 -2.60
C LYS A 249 3.13 1.76 -1.59
N LYS A 250 4.27 1.07 -1.62
CA LYS A 250 4.61 0.12 -0.57
C LYS A 250 5.44 0.87 0.46
N LEU A 251 4.94 0.98 1.69
CA LEU A 251 5.70 1.51 2.82
C LEU A 251 6.68 0.44 3.27
N SER A 252 7.98 0.79 3.30
CA SER A 252 9.04 -0.11 3.78
C SER A 252 9.53 0.32 5.16
N ILE A 253 9.36 -0.57 6.14
CA ILE A 253 9.81 -0.39 7.52
C ILE A 253 10.86 -1.45 7.80
N SER A 254 12.00 -1.08 8.38
CA SER A 254 13.00 -2.06 8.83
C SER A 254 13.42 -1.82 10.25
N SER A 255 13.78 -2.90 10.95
CA SER A 255 14.46 -2.82 12.25
C SER A 255 15.76 -3.60 12.22
N TRP A 256 16.77 -3.09 12.92
CA TRP A 256 18.07 -3.74 13.01
C TRP A 256 18.78 -3.38 14.32
N ASN A 257 19.07 -4.38 15.15
CA ASN A 257 20.07 -4.23 16.20
C ASN A 257 21.46 -4.14 15.57
N VAL A 258 22.07 -2.96 15.63
CA VAL A 258 23.34 -2.68 14.94
C VAL A 258 24.56 -2.87 15.83
N HIS A 259 24.37 -3.19 17.11
CA HIS A 259 25.45 -3.46 18.06
C HIS A 259 26.55 -2.36 17.99
N GLY A 260 26.12 -1.11 18.17
CA GLY A 260 26.90 0.13 18.15
C GLY A 260 27.13 0.71 16.75
N LEU A 261 26.75 1.96 16.49
CA LEU A 261 26.87 2.55 15.15
C LEU A 261 28.32 2.75 14.67
N GLY A 262 29.20 3.29 15.52
CA GLY A 262 30.62 3.50 15.22
C GLY A 262 30.90 3.96 13.78
N ASP A 263 31.81 3.27 13.10
CA ASP A 263 32.14 3.54 11.69
C ASP A 263 31.23 2.82 10.67
N LYS A 264 30.20 2.08 11.09
CA LYS A 264 29.27 1.40 10.17
C LYS A 264 28.59 2.39 9.22
N MET A 265 28.39 3.62 9.69
CA MET A 265 27.85 4.74 8.91
C MET A 265 28.67 5.15 7.68
N LYS A 266 29.93 4.74 7.64
CA LYS A 266 30.83 4.96 6.50
C LYS A 266 30.80 3.80 5.51
N ASP A 267 30.20 2.67 5.88
CA ASP A 267 30.15 1.47 5.05
C ASP A 267 29.04 1.58 3.98
N PRO A 268 29.37 1.47 2.67
CA PRO A 268 28.38 1.58 1.60
C PRO A 268 27.27 0.53 1.69
N MET A 269 27.59 -0.69 2.13
CA MET A 269 26.60 -1.77 2.27
C MET A 269 25.62 -1.48 3.42
N PHE A 270 26.13 -0.91 4.52
CA PHE A 270 25.28 -0.45 5.61
C PHE A 270 24.33 0.65 5.15
N LEU A 271 24.83 1.64 4.41
CA LEU A 271 24.00 2.72 3.86
C LEU A 271 22.95 2.22 2.84
N ASP A 272 23.27 1.20 2.04
CA ASP A 272 22.31 0.58 1.13
C ASP A 272 21.17 -0.12 1.90
N PHE A 273 21.51 -0.83 2.99
CA PHE A 273 20.50 -1.45 3.87
C PHE A 273 19.57 -0.43 4.51
N LEU A 274 20.06 0.80 4.77
CA LEU A 274 19.26 1.90 5.31
C LEU A 274 18.34 2.57 4.28
N ASN A 275 18.32 2.15 3.01
CA ASN A 275 17.46 2.75 1.97
C ASN A 275 15.98 2.33 2.08
N LYS A 276 15.43 2.27 3.30
CA LYS A 276 14.00 2.06 3.59
C LYS A 276 13.30 3.36 3.92
N ASP A 277 11.97 3.35 3.90
CA ASP A 277 11.17 4.54 4.16
C ASP A 277 11.21 4.92 5.64
N ILE A 278 11.17 3.92 6.51
CA ILE A 278 11.40 4.03 7.96
C ILE A 278 12.46 2.99 8.35
N ASN A 279 13.55 3.41 8.99
CA ASN A 279 14.58 2.51 9.52
C ASN A 279 14.70 2.71 11.02
N ILE A 280 14.62 1.62 11.78
CA ILE A 280 14.75 1.58 13.23
C ILE A 280 16.06 0.88 13.53
N LEU A 281 16.96 1.57 14.23
CA LEU A 281 18.26 1.06 14.63
C LEU A 281 18.28 0.94 16.15
N LEU A 282 18.60 -0.25 16.64
CA LEU A 282 18.68 -0.57 18.06
C LEU A 282 20.15 -0.75 18.48
N GLU A 283 20.41 -0.60 19.77
CA GLU A 283 21.77 -0.63 20.31
C GLU A 283 22.73 0.32 19.59
N THR A 284 22.28 1.54 19.35
CA THR A 284 23.09 2.51 18.61
C THR A 284 24.33 2.96 19.38
N TRP A 285 24.31 2.85 20.72
CA TRP A 285 25.39 3.15 21.66
C TRP A 285 25.94 4.58 21.51
N LYS A 286 25.06 5.51 21.14
CA LYS A 286 25.42 6.89 20.87
C LYS A 286 25.37 7.75 22.14
N GLY A 287 26.24 8.75 22.24
CA GLY A 287 26.18 9.80 23.28
C GLY A 287 25.28 10.97 22.88
N GLY A 288 24.96 11.84 23.85
CA GLY A 288 24.06 12.99 23.64
C GLY A 288 24.65 14.16 22.84
N SER A 289 25.96 14.18 22.59
CA SER A 289 26.68 15.33 22.01
C SER A 289 26.94 15.26 20.50
N GLU A 290 26.53 14.19 19.82
CA GLU A 290 26.78 14.02 18.38
C GLU A 290 25.50 14.28 17.58
N ASP A 291 25.42 15.40 16.87
CA ASP A 291 24.34 15.62 15.90
C ASP A 291 24.55 14.73 14.67
N PHE A 292 23.61 13.82 14.43
CA PHE A 292 23.69 12.85 13.34
C PHE A 292 22.72 13.26 12.23
N LYS A 293 23.25 13.38 11.01
CA LYS A 293 22.48 13.76 9.82
C LYS A 293 22.77 12.77 8.70
N ILE A 294 21.71 12.22 8.12
CA ILE A 294 21.76 11.45 6.88
C ILE A 294 20.94 12.19 5.83
N GLU A 295 21.53 12.40 4.65
CA GLU A 295 20.84 13.06 3.56
C GLU A 295 19.57 12.28 3.17
N GLY A 296 18.45 13.00 3.03
CA GLY A 296 17.16 12.41 2.67
C GLY A 296 16.31 11.91 3.84
N TYR A 297 16.82 11.94 5.08
CA TYR A 297 16.12 11.47 6.27
C TYR A 297 15.95 12.55 7.34
N ASN A 298 14.85 12.44 8.06
CA ASN A 298 14.63 13.03 9.37
C ASN A 298 14.95 11.96 10.42
N ILE A 299 15.60 12.38 11.50
CA ILE A 299 16.12 11.45 12.52
C ILE A 299 15.49 11.78 13.85
N ILE A 300 14.94 10.75 14.50
CA ILE A 300 14.50 10.78 15.88
C ILE A 300 15.45 9.87 16.64
N SER A 301 16.04 10.36 17.74
CA SER A 301 17.01 9.62 18.52
C SER A 301 16.61 9.62 19.99
N LYS A 302 16.54 8.43 20.60
CA LYS A 302 16.36 8.23 22.03
C LYS A 302 17.62 7.60 22.59
N VAL A 303 18.47 8.43 23.19
CA VAL A 303 19.77 8.03 23.76
C VAL A 303 19.55 7.48 25.16
N ARG A 304 20.13 6.31 25.48
CA ARG A 304 20.12 5.76 26.83
C ARG A 304 21.15 6.48 27.71
N LYS A 305 20.77 6.79 28.95
CA LYS A 305 21.69 7.39 29.92
C LYS A 305 22.83 6.43 30.25
N LYS A 306 24.06 6.91 30.18
CA LYS A 306 25.26 6.14 30.53
C LYS A 306 25.32 5.90 32.04
N THR A 307 25.56 4.67 32.48
CA THR A 307 25.78 4.39 33.90
C THR A 307 27.12 4.92 34.38
N LYS A 308 27.20 5.34 35.65
CA LYS A 308 28.41 5.96 36.24
C LYS A 308 29.67 5.08 36.09
N LYS A 309 29.52 3.76 36.11
CA LYS A 309 30.64 2.79 35.99
C LYS A 309 30.95 2.36 34.55
N ALA A 310 30.09 2.67 33.57
CA ALA A 310 30.31 2.21 32.21
C ALA A 310 31.40 3.02 31.51
N LYS A 311 32.34 2.34 30.85
CA LYS A 311 33.35 3.01 30.02
C LYS A 311 32.76 3.56 28.71
N ARG A 312 31.74 2.89 28.16
CA ARG A 312 31.08 3.22 26.87
C ARG A 312 29.57 3.41 27.05
N HIS A 313 28.93 4.05 26.08
CA HIS A 313 27.47 4.08 25.97
C HIS A 313 26.95 2.69 25.54
N SER A 314 25.70 2.38 25.92
CA SER A 314 25.01 1.14 25.58
C SER A 314 23.53 1.40 25.31
N GLY A 315 22.83 0.48 24.63
CA GLY A 315 21.43 0.65 24.23
C GLY A 315 21.20 1.79 23.22
N GLY A 316 20.04 2.43 23.29
CA GLY A 316 19.66 3.59 22.48
C GLY A 316 19.02 3.24 21.13
N ILE A 317 18.01 4.01 20.75
CA ILE A 317 17.16 3.80 19.57
C ILE A 317 17.30 5.00 18.63
N ILE A 318 17.49 4.74 17.33
CA ILE A 318 17.41 5.77 16.29
C ILE A 318 16.37 5.35 15.26
N VAL A 319 15.42 6.23 14.97
CA VAL A 319 14.48 6.09 13.87
C VAL A 319 14.84 7.10 12.79
N MET A 320 15.07 6.60 11.58
CA MET A 320 15.28 7.39 10.38
C MET A 320 14.04 7.32 9.49
N ILE A 321 13.43 8.46 9.21
CA ILE A 321 12.23 8.58 8.38
C ILE A 321 12.60 9.33 7.10
N LYS A 322 12.34 8.78 5.92
CA LYS A 322 12.56 9.53 4.67
C LYS A 322 11.73 10.80 4.68
N LYS A 323 12.34 11.93 4.30
CA LYS A 323 11.74 13.29 4.32
C LYS A 323 10.31 13.36 3.77
N GLN A 324 10.04 12.60 2.71
CA GLN A 324 8.73 12.57 2.05
C GLN A 324 7.60 11.97 2.90
N PHE A 325 7.90 11.19 3.94
CA PHE A 325 6.88 10.62 4.84
C PHE A 325 6.81 11.33 6.19
N TYR A 326 7.82 12.14 6.53
CA TYR A 326 7.93 12.75 7.85
C TYR A 326 6.69 13.60 8.22
N LYS A 327 6.03 14.23 7.24
CA LYS A 327 4.80 15.01 7.46
C LYS A 327 3.62 14.18 7.99
N GLY A 328 3.56 12.89 7.67
CA GLY A 328 2.52 11.99 8.14
C GLY A 328 2.88 11.22 9.40
N ILE A 329 4.05 11.48 10.00
CA ILE A 329 4.54 10.72 11.16
C ILE A 329 4.79 11.66 12.33
N SER A 330 4.11 11.40 13.43
CA SER A 330 4.27 12.13 14.69
C SER A 330 5.06 11.29 15.69
N TYR A 331 6.04 11.90 16.35
CA TYR A 331 6.77 11.26 17.46
C TYR A 331 6.04 11.48 18.78
N LEU A 332 5.59 10.40 19.42
CA LEU A 332 4.91 10.44 20.71
C LEU A 332 5.94 10.35 21.84
N LYS A 333 6.52 11.50 22.22
CA LYS A 333 7.58 11.58 23.24
C LYS A 333 7.12 11.12 24.62
N ASP A 334 5.89 11.48 24.98
CA ASP A 334 5.31 11.26 26.31
C ASP A 334 4.55 9.93 26.41
N ALA A 335 4.47 9.17 25.31
CA ALA A 335 3.82 7.85 25.28
C ALA A 335 4.51 6.81 26.16
N THR A 336 5.80 6.99 26.47
CA THR A 336 6.53 6.04 27.30
C THR A 336 7.70 6.71 28.03
N SER A 337 7.76 6.47 29.34
CA SER A 337 8.90 6.83 30.18
C SER A 337 10.13 5.96 29.91
N SER A 338 9.95 4.81 29.25
CA SER A 338 11.01 3.84 28.99
C SER A 338 12.04 4.36 27.99
N GLN A 339 13.33 4.18 28.30
CA GLN A 339 14.43 4.50 27.37
C GLN A 339 14.61 3.44 26.28
N ASN A 340 13.81 2.38 26.32
CA ASN A 340 13.93 1.16 25.53
C ASN A 340 12.81 1.01 24.49
N ARG A 341 11.91 1.99 24.44
CA ARG A 341 10.78 2.04 23.52
C ARG A 341 10.62 3.45 22.93
N LEU A 342 10.13 3.50 21.70
CA LEU A 342 9.84 4.74 21.00
C LEU A 342 8.61 4.56 20.11
N TRP A 343 7.56 5.34 20.38
CA TRP A 343 6.30 5.28 19.65
C TRP A 343 6.20 6.38 18.57
N LEU A 344 5.71 5.98 17.41
CA LEU A 344 5.39 6.85 16.29
C LEU A 344 3.93 6.66 15.91
N LYS A 345 3.21 7.75 15.64
CA LYS A 345 1.88 7.72 15.06
C LYS A 345 1.96 8.02 13.56
N LEU A 346 1.50 7.10 12.74
CA LEU A 346 1.34 7.24 11.30
C LEU A 346 -0.10 7.65 11.01
N ASP A 347 -0.27 8.83 10.42
CA ASP A 347 -1.59 9.41 10.12
C ASP A 347 -2.35 8.64 9.04
N LYS A 348 -3.58 8.24 9.34
CA LYS A 348 -4.41 7.44 8.43
C LYS A 348 -4.74 8.15 7.12
N TYR A 349 -4.87 9.47 7.13
CA TYR A 349 -5.20 10.21 5.91
C TYR A 349 -3.99 10.35 5.00
N PHE A 350 -2.81 10.56 5.56
CA PHE A 350 -1.55 10.66 4.85
C PHE A 350 -1.15 9.33 4.23
N PHE A 351 -1.26 8.23 4.99
CA PHE A 351 -0.91 6.88 4.53
C PHE A 351 -2.06 6.13 3.85
N GLY A 352 -3.27 6.71 3.85
CA GLY A 352 -4.46 6.10 3.27
C GLY A 352 -4.85 4.78 3.93
N LEU A 353 -4.68 4.71 5.25
CA LEU A 353 -5.05 3.58 6.09
C LEU A 353 -6.51 3.75 6.58
N LYS A 354 -7.11 2.66 7.09
CA LYS A 354 -8.46 2.71 7.68
C LYS A 354 -8.46 3.43 9.02
N GLN A 355 -7.43 3.21 9.81
CA GLN A 355 -7.21 3.79 11.14
C GLN A 355 -5.78 4.32 11.23
N ASP A 356 -5.50 5.11 12.26
CA ASP A 356 -4.13 5.52 12.55
C ASP A 356 -3.30 4.29 12.88
N LEU A 357 -2.00 4.36 12.61
CA LEU A 357 -1.09 3.25 12.87
C LEU A 357 -0.01 3.67 13.87
N TYR A 358 0.03 3.00 15.01
CA TYR A 358 0.98 3.21 16.08
C TYR A 358 2.14 2.22 15.93
N LEU A 359 3.32 2.74 15.58
CA LEU A 359 4.55 1.97 15.38
C LEU A 359 5.48 2.15 16.59
N CYS A 360 5.73 1.07 17.32
CA CYS A 360 6.67 1.02 18.43
C CYS A 360 7.99 0.38 18.00
N ALA A 361 9.08 1.13 18.11
CA ALA A 361 10.43 0.59 18.08
C ALA A 361 10.79 0.05 19.48
N VAL A 362 11.06 -1.26 19.58
CA VAL A 362 11.25 -1.95 20.86
C VAL A 362 12.68 -2.51 20.97
N TYR A 363 13.32 -2.31 22.12
CA TYR A 363 14.55 -3.01 22.51
C TYR A 363 14.44 -3.50 23.96
N ILE A 364 14.09 -4.78 24.18
CA ILE A 364 14.04 -5.37 25.52
C ILE A 364 15.43 -5.91 25.86
N PRO A 365 16.11 -5.43 26.91
CA PRO A 365 17.42 -5.95 27.30
C PRO A 365 17.34 -7.43 27.72
N PRO A 366 18.41 -8.22 27.52
CA PRO A 366 18.43 -9.61 27.98
C PRO A 366 18.39 -9.68 29.52
N PHE A 367 17.89 -10.80 30.06
CA PHE A 367 17.77 -11.05 31.51
C PHE A 367 19.06 -10.81 32.29
N SER A 368 20.21 -11.13 31.71
CA SER A 368 21.53 -10.95 32.32
C SER A 368 22.05 -9.50 32.30
N SER A 369 21.29 -8.56 31.74
CA SER A 369 21.69 -7.16 31.64
C SER A 369 21.51 -6.44 32.97
N ALA A 370 22.47 -5.58 33.33
CA ALA A 370 22.31 -4.64 34.46
C ALA A 370 21.16 -3.62 34.25
N HIS A 371 20.57 -3.61 33.06
CA HIS A 371 19.43 -2.81 32.65
C HIS A 371 18.21 -3.66 32.32
N TYR A 372 18.17 -4.92 32.76
CA TYR A 372 16.99 -5.74 32.59
C TYR A 372 15.81 -5.08 33.29
N ASP A 373 14.84 -4.71 32.46
CA ASP A 373 13.56 -4.17 32.86
C ASP A 373 12.58 -4.91 31.96
N SER A 374 11.94 -5.94 32.51
CA SER A 374 11.11 -6.89 31.75
C SER A 374 9.76 -6.30 31.38
N ASP A 375 9.73 -4.99 31.14
CA ASP A 375 8.59 -4.10 31.21
C ASP A 375 7.61 -4.28 30.03
N LEU A 376 7.25 -5.54 29.80
CA LEU A 376 6.18 -6.01 28.95
C LEU A 376 4.84 -5.58 29.54
N GLU A 377 4.71 -5.45 30.86
CA GLU A 377 3.49 -4.96 31.52
C GLU A 377 3.20 -3.49 31.16
N ASN A 378 4.17 -2.56 31.26
CA ASN A 378 3.91 -1.20 30.78
C ASN A 378 3.75 -1.16 29.26
N LEU A 379 4.43 -2.04 28.51
CA LEU A 379 4.20 -2.16 27.07
C LEU A 379 2.75 -2.61 26.79
N GLU A 380 2.18 -3.53 27.56
CA GLU A 380 0.79 -3.96 27.46
C GLU A 380 -0.20 -2.83 27.75
N ASN A 381 0.08 -2.02 28.77
CA ASN A 381 -0.71 -0.82 29.08
C ASN A 381 -0.63 0.23 27.95
N GLU A 382 0.56 0.45 27.39
CA GLU A 382 0.79 1.32 26.23
C GLU A 382 0.01 0.79 25.00
N ILE A 383 0.08 -0.51 24.72
CA ILE A 383 -0.65 -1.18 23.64
C ILE A 383 -2.15 -1.03 23.83
N SER A 384 -2.66 -1.31 25.03
CA SER A 384 -4.09 -1.21 25.35
C SER A 384 -4.60 0.20 25.08
N SER A 385 -3.86 1.22 25.49
CA SER A 385 -4.21 2.63 25.26
C SER A 385 -4.27 2.98 23.77
N PHE A 386 -3.24 2.60 22.99
CA PHE A 386 -3.20 2.95 21.56
C PHE A 386 -4.11 2.08 20.68
N SER A 387 -4.45 0.87 21.13
CA SER A 387 -5.33 -0.04 20.39
C SER A 387 -6.75 0.50 20.22
N ILE A 388 -7.18 1.39 21.13
CA ILE A 388 -8.46 2.10 21.07
C ILE A 388 -8.46 3.13 19.94
N GLU A 389 -7.33 3.80 19.70
CA GLU A 389 -7.20 4.88 18.71
C GLU A 389 -6.80 4.38 17.32
N GLY A 390 -6.14 3.23 17.23
CA GLY A 390 -5.70 2.69 15.95
C GLY A 390 -4.99 1.35 16.04
N GLN A 391 -4.42 0.95 14.91
CA GLN A 391 -3.73 -0.34 14.77
C GLN A 391 -2.30 -0.24 15.27
N ILE A 392 -1.71 -1.36 15.69
CA ILE A 392 -0.40 -1.39 16.32
C ILE A 392 0.58 -2.23 15.48
N ILE A 393 1.82 -1.74 15.38
CA ILE A 393 2.99 -2.53 15.02
C ILE A 393 4.05 -2.35 16.09
N LEU A 394 4.56 -3.47 16.61
CA LEU A 394 5.77 -3.52 17.41
C LEU A 394 6.88 -4.09 16.52
N ILE A 395 8.06 -3.48 16.53
CA ILE A 395 9.19 -3.99 15.75
C ILE A 395 10.52 -3.74 16.45
N GLY A 396 11.34 -4.79 16.53
CA GLY A 396 12.65 -4.68 17.15
C GLY A 396 13.14 -5.95 17.82
N ASP A 397 14.07 -5.79 18.74
CA ASP A 397 14.75 -6.87 19.46
C ASP A 397 14.11 -7.05 20.83
N PHE A 398 13.42 -8.17 21.01
CA PHE A 398 12.72 -8.50 22.24
C PHE A 398 13.56 -9.36 23.18
N ASN A 399 14.72 -9.87 22.73
CA ASN A 399 15.47 -10.92 23.44
C ASN A 399 14.61 -12.13 23.89
N SER A 400 13.49 -12.35 23.18
CA SER A 400 12.50 -13.39 23.44
C SER A 400 12.66 -14.52 22.42
N ARG A 401 12.69 -15.77 22.88
CA ARG A 401 12.70 -16.95 22.01
C ARG A 401 11.36 -17.66 22.18
N THR A 402 10.56 -17.69 21.12
CA THR A 402 9.14 -18.08 21.17
C THR A 402 8.88 -19.51 20.68
N ALA A 403 9.93 -20.26 20.31
CA ALA A 403 9.81 -21.55 19.64
C ALA A 403 8.80 -21.49 18.47
N MET A 404 7.99 -22.54 18.32
CA MET A 404 6.84 -22.60 17.41
C MET A 404 5.49 -22.45 18.14
N LYS A 405 5.49 -22.01 19.41
CA LYS A 405 4.24 -21.87 20.20
C LYS A 405 3.34 -20.76 19.63
N ALA A 406 2.03 -21.00 19.67
CA ALA A 406 1.03 -20.07 19.15
C ALA A 406 1.05 -18.72 19.90
N ASP A 407 0.83 -17.66 19.13
CA ASP A 407 0.65 -16.25 19.53
C ASP A 407 -0.82 -15.80 19.41
N TYR A 408 -1.72 -16.78 19.54
CA TYR A 408 -3.18 -16.66 19.47
C TYR A 408 -3.80 -17.79 20.28
N ILE A 409 -5.10 -17.68 20.55
CA ILE A 409 -5.84 -18.71 21.27
C ILE A 409 -6.06 -19.90 20.32
N GLU A 410 -5.48 -21.06 20.66
CA GLU A 410 -5.68 -22.28 19.88
C GLU A 410 -7.07 -22.84 20.12
N ASN A 411 -7.71 -23.39 19.07
CA ASN A 411 -9.06 -23.96 19.10
C ASN A 411 -10.16 -22.96 19.51
N ASP A 412 -10.00 -21.69 19.13
CA ASP A 412 -10.96 -20.61 19.37
C ASP A 412 -12.11 -20.64 18.35
N SER A 413 -12.80 -21.78 18.22
CA SER A 413 -13.88 -21.99 17.25
C SER A 413 -15.26 -21.99 17.91
N ASP A 414 -16.24 -21.38 17.25
CA ASP A 414 -17.65 -21.32 17.70
C ASP A 414 -18.28 -22.70 17.95
N GLU A 415 -17.78 -23.76 17.29
CA GLU A 415 -18.25 -25.14 17.47
C GLU A 415 -17.93 -25.71 18.87
N ILE A 416 -16.82 -25.29 19.48
CA ILE A 416 -16.43 -25.72 20.84
C ILE A 416 -17.19 -24.92 21.90
N ASN A 417 -17.45 -23.64 21.61
CA ASN A 417 -18.17 -22.73 22.51
C ASN A 417 -19.69 -22.99 22.56
N ASN A 418 -20.21 -23.85 21.66
CA ASN A 418 -21.61 -24.28 21.57
C ASN A 418 -21.85 -25.70 22.10
N PHE A 419 -21.05 -26.17 23.05
CA PHE A 419 -21.35 -27.42 23.76
C PHE A 419 -22.62 -27.20 24.60
N ASP A 420 -23.67 -27.99 24.34
CA ASP A 420 -25.01 -27.95 24.96
C ASP A 420 -25.92 -26.74 24.63
N GLY A 421 -25.63 -25.98 23.56
CA GLY A 421 -26.52 -24.90 23.10
C GLY A 421 -26.62 -23.70 24.05
N ILE A 422 -25.62 -23.53 24.91
CA ILE A 422 -25.44 -22.37 25.78
C ILE A 422 -24.27 -21.57 25.23
N ASP A 423 -24.52 -20.38 24.68
CA ASP A 423 -23.47 -19.43 24.33
C ASP A 423 -22.77 -18.95 25.62
N LEU A 424 -21.61 -19.53 25.92
CA LEU A 424 -20.81 -19.19 27.10
C LEU A 424 -20.02 -17.87 26.94
N LEU A 425 -19.95 -17.33 25.72
CA LEU A 425 -19.19 -16.12 25.40
C LEU A 425 -20.13 -14.97 24.97
N PRO A 426 -19.76 -13.71 25.24
CA PRO A 426 -20.55 -12.56 24.78
C PRO A 426 -20.66 -12.52 23.25
N GLU A 427 -21.77 -12.01 22.71
CA GLU A 427 -21.94 -11.78 21.25
C GLU A 427 -20.86 -10.87 20.63
N SER A 428 -20.19 -10.06 21.46
CA SER A 428 -19.08 -9.19 21.05
C SER A 428 -17.71 -9.88 21.03
N TYR A 429 -17.63 -11.16 21.42
CA TYR A 429 -16.43 -11.96 21.30
C TYR A 429 -16.09 -12.16 19.82
N ILE A 430 -14.81 -12.07 19.49
CA ILE A 430 -14.32 -12.26 18.13
C ILE A 430 -13.29 -13.37 18.21
N THR A 431 -13.54 -14.45 17.49
CA THR A 431 -12.66 -15.61 17.43
C THR A 431 -11.34 -15.27 16.74
N ASP A 432 -10.25 -15.79 17.29
CA ASP A 432 -8.92 -15.68 16.72
C ASP A 432 -8.80 -16.50 15.42
N ILE A 433 -8.11 -15.94 14.41
CA ILE A 433 -7.86 -16.67 13.16
C ILE A 433 -6.63 -17.58 13.34
N ASP A 434 -6.82 -18.90 13.18
CA ASP A 434 -5.72 -19.89 13.16
C ASP A 434 -4.86 -19.70 11.89
N ILE A 435 -3.89 -18.81 12.00
CA ILE A 435 -2.81 -18.66 11.03
C ILE A 435 -1.56 -19.18 11.73
N ARG A 436 -0.95 -20.25 11.25
CA ARG A 436 0.28 -20.80 11.85
C ARG A 436 1.51 -20.09 11.34
N ARG A 437 2.53 -19.97 12.19
CA ARG A 437 3.88 -19.49 11.82
C ARG A 437 4.90 -20.62 11.86
N VAL A 438 5.92 -20.51 11.04
CA VAL A 438 7.12 -21.37 11.10
C VAL A 438 8.23 -20.65 11.85
N ASN A 439 9.06 -21.36 12.61
CA ASN A 439 10.26 -20.78 13.22
C ASN A 439 11.38 -21.83 13.26
N GLN A 440 12.57 -21.47 12.79
CA GLN A 440 13.76 -22.32 12.90
C GLN A 440 14.27 -22.42 14.34
N ASP A 441 14.01 -21.39 15.15
CA ASP A 441 14.32 -21.44 16.57
C ASP A 441 13.25 -22.25 17.30
N SER A 442 13.62 -23.43 17.80
CA SER A 442 12.75 -24.32 18.59
C SER A 442 12.85 -24.07 20.09
N THR A 443 13.71 -23.16 20.54
CA THR A 443 13.86 -22.89 21.98
C THR A 443 12.84 -21.87 22.45
N LEU A 444 12.27 -22.12 23.63
CA LEU A 444 11.38 -21.21 24.33
C LEU A 444 12.09 -20.67 25.57
N ASN A 445 12.08 -19.35 25.78
CA ASN A 445 12.56 -18.74 27.03
C ASN A 445 11.42 -18.02 27.78
N THR A 446 11.66 -17.61 29.03
CA THR A 446 10.64 -16.97 29.88
C THR A 446 10.06 -15.70 29.24
N LEU A 447 10.91 -14.86 28.64
CA LEU A 447 10.47 -13.67 27.91
C LEU A 447 9.66 -14.02 26.65
N GLY A 448 9.96 -15.15 26.02
CA GLY A 448 9.20 -15.71 24.91
C GLY A 448 7.79 -16.09 25.30
N ASN A 449 7.60 -16.78 26.44
CA ASN A 449 6.25 -17.06 26.94
C ASN A 449 5.47 -15.78 27.23
N LYS A 450 6.06 -14.83 27.94
CA LYS A 450 5.42 -13.54 28.23
C LYS A 450 5.06 -12.75 26.95
N LEU A 451 5.93 -12.81 25.93
CA LEU A 451 5.65 -12.16 24.64
C LEU A 451 4.47 -12.82 23.92
N LEU A 452 4.34 -14.15 23.98
CA LEU A 452 3.22 -14.87 23.37
C LEU A 452 1.90 -14.60 24.12
N GLU A 453 1.95 -14.52 25.45
CA GLU A 453 0.82 -14.09 26.30
C GLU A 453 0.36 -12.68 25.92
N LEU A 454 1.29 -11.72 25.83
CA LEU A 454 1.01 -10.36 25.35
C LEU A 454 0.38 -10.34 23.95
N CYS A 455 0.90 -11.17 23.03
CA CYS A 455 0.34 -11.24 21.68
C CYS A 455 -1.11 -11.74 21.69
N SER A 456 -1.37 -12.77 22.49
CA SER A 456 -2.70 -13.38 22.61
C SER A 456 -3.68 -12.42 23.31
N SER A 457 -3.30 -11.79 24.41
CA SER A 457 -4.14 -10.84 25.16
C SER A 457 -4.48 -9.59 24.35
N SER A 458 -3.55 -9.12 23.51
CA SER A 458 -3.67 -7.87 22.76
C SER A 458 -4.07 -8.06 21.29
N ARG A 459 -4.44 -9.29 20.87
CA ARG A 459 -4.73 -9.65 19.46
C ARG A 459 -3.65 -9.17 18.46
N LEU A 460 -2.39 -9.36 18.85
CA LEU A 460 -1.24 -9.11 18.01
C LEU A 460 -0.71 -10.43 17.46
N ARG A 461 -0.15 -10.40 16.25
CA ARG A 461 0.43 -11.57 15.58
C ARG A 461 1.87 -11.30 15.17
N ILE A 462 2.75 -12.25 15.48
CA ILE A 462 4.15 -12.25 15.09
C ILE A 462 4.24 -12.52 13.58
N LEU A 463 4.79 -11.58 12.81
CA LEU A 463 4.88 -11.68 11.35
C LEU A 463 5.99 -12.63 10.86
N ASN A 464 7.04 -12.81 11.67
CA ASN A 464 8.12 -13.76 11.39
C ASN A 464 7.56 -15.16 11.16
N GLY A 465 7.99 -15.83 10.10
CA GLY A 465 7.49 -17.17 9.78
C GLY A 465 6.11 -17.26 9.13
N ARG A 466 5.40 -16.14 8.90
CA ARG A 466 4.03 -16.14 8.34
C ARG A 466 3.94 -15.66 6.89
N PHE A 467 4.84 -14.75 6.50
CA PHE A 467 4.75 -14.05 5.23
C PHE A 467 5.83 -14.46 4.24
N LEU A 468 5.53 -14.26 2.95
CA LEU A 468 6.50 -14.44 1.88
C LEU A 468 7.75 -13.61 2.14
N GLY A 469 8.93 -14.25 2.03
CA GLY A 469 10.23 -13.68 2.34
C GLY A 469 10.85 -14.18 3.64
N ASP A 470 10.04 -14.76 4.54
CA ASP A 470 10.46 -15.39 5.79
C ASP A 470 9.60 -16.62 6.13
N SER A 471 9.07 -17.32 5.11
CA SER A 471 8.15 -18.45 5.31
C SER A 471 8.75 -19.66 6.02
N LEU A 472 10.08 -19.70 6.18
CA LEU A 472 10.78 -20.72 6.97
C LEU A 472 11.09 -20.24 8.40
N GLY A 473 10.78 -18.99 8.74
CA GLY A 473 11.04 -18.38 10.05
C GLY A 473 12.53 -18.34 10.39
N TYR A 474 13.32 -17.62 9.60
CA TYR A 474 14.77 -17.66 9.71
C TYR A 474 15.29 -17.02 11.01
N PHE A 475 16.43 -17.51 11.50
CA PHE A 475 17.12 -16.91 12.62
C PHE A 475 17.46 -15.44 12.39
N THR A 476 17.33 -14.63 13.45
CA THR A 476 17.62 -13.20 13.40
C THR A 476 18.93 -12.81 14.07
N TYR A 477 19.51 -13.72 14.85
CA TYR A 477 20.75 -13.52 15.60
C TYR A 477 21.68 -14.72 15.45
N MET A 478 22.98 -14.44 15.34
CA MET A 478 24.03 -15.46 15.33
C MET A 478 25.21 -15.06 16.23
N CYS A 479 25.57 -15.96 17.14
CA CYS A 479 26.78 -15.87 17.94
C CYS A 479 27.64 -17.14 17.76
N ASN A 480 28.83 -17.19 18.36
CA ASN A 480 29.68 -18.39 18.27
C ASN A 480 28.97 -19.67 18.76
N THR A 481 28.16 -19.55 19.82
CA THR A 481 27.55 -20.69 20.51
C THR A 481 26.25 -21.17 19.86
N GLY A 482 25.55 -20.33 19.10
CA GLY A 482 24.25 -20.70 18.55
C GLY A 482 23.63 -19.68 17.62
N PHE A 483 22.35 -19.87 17.38
CA PHE A 483 21.46 -18.99 16.62
C PHE A 483 20.19 -18.77 17.44
N SER A 484 19.52 -17.64 17.26
CA SER A 484 18.21 -17.40 17.86
C SER A 484 17.35 -16.48 17.02
N THR A 485 16.04 -16.61 17.18
CA THR A 485 15.06 -15.65 16.66
C THR A 485 14.65 -14.77 17.82
N VAL A 486 15.08 -13.50 17.81
CA VAL A 486 14.84 -12.53 18.89
C VAL A 486 14.36 -11.17 18.37
N ASP A 487 14.53 -10.92 17.06
CA ASP A 487 14.05 -9.72 16.39
C ASP A 487 12.70 -10.01 15.71
N TYR A 488 11.64 -9.37 16.18
CA TYR A 488 10.28 -9.59 15.69
C TYR A 488 9.68 -8.33 15.08
N ALA A 489 8.84 -8.53 14.06
CA ALA A 489 7.76 -7.60 13.76
C ALA A 489 6.45 -8.26 14.20
N ILE A 490 5.65 -7.53 14.97
CA ILE A 490 4.38 -7.99 15.54
C ILE A 490 3.34 -6.93 15.18
N ALA A 491 2.18 -7.34 14.68
CA ALA A 491 1.15 -6.40 14.24
C ALA A 491 -0.23 -6.81 14.73
N SER A 492 -1.15 -5.86 14.85
CA SER A 492 -2.57 -6.15 15.05
C SER A 492 -3.06 -7.11 13.97
N GLU A 493 -3.85 -8.11 14.36
CA GLU A 493 -4.41 -9.09 13.44
C GLU A 493 -5.16 -8.44 12.26
N SER A 494 -5.93 -7.38 12.54
CA SER A 494 -6.67 -6.61 11.54
C SER A 494 -5.79 -5.91 10.49
N LEU A 495 -4.48 -5.77 10.75
CA LEU A 495 -3.51 -5.18 9.83
C LEU A 495 -2.85 -6.20 8.88
N LEU A 496 -2.97 -7.50 9.17
CA LEU A 496 -2.37 -8.57 8.36
C LEU A 496 -2.73 -8.49 6.86
N PRO A 497 -3.96 -8.14 6.43
CA PRO A 497 -4.29 -8.00 5.01
C PRO A 497 -3.49 -6.92 4.26
N GLU A 498 -3.03 -5.89 4.98
CA GLU A 498 -2.22 -4.79 4.43
C GLU A 498 -0.73 -5.14 4.35
N VAL A 499 -0.28 -6.15 5.11
CA VAL A 499 1.08 -6.69 5.03
C VAL A 499 1.24 -7.47 3.73
N LYS A 500 2.21 -7.09 2.90
CA LYS A 500 2.47 -7.75 1.60
C LYS A 500 3.69 -8.64 1.58
N TYR A 501 4.68 -8.30 2.39
CA TYR A 501 5.96 -8.99 2.37
C TYR A 501 6.69 -8.73 3.68
N PHE A 502 7.29 -9.77 4.24
CA PHE A 502 8.16 -9.67 5.40
C PHE A 502 9.40 -10.52 5.13
N LYS A 503 10.60 -9.98 5.39
CA LYS A 503 11.82 -10.74 5.21
C LYS A 503 12.89 -10.42 6.25
N THR A 504 13.66 -11.44 6.56
CA THR A 504 14.95 -11.39 7.24
C THR A 504 16.06 -11.30 6.19
N ASN A 505 17.00 -10.37 6.35
CA ASN A 505 18.21 -10.33 5.51
C ASN A 505 19.17 -11.46 5.91
N ASP A 506 20.22 -11.67 5.10
CA ASP A 506 21.27 -12.66 5.40
C ASP A 506 22.29 -12.11 6.41
N PHE A 507 23.01 -13.01 7.08
CA PHE A 507 24.08 -12.64 8.01
C PHE A 507 25.23 -11.91 7.30
N THR A 508 25.74 -10.86 7.92
CA THR A 508 26.79 -10.02 7.37
C THR A 508 27.80 -9.63 8.43
N TYR A 509 28.97 -9.14 8.02
CA TYR A 509 29.98 -8.61 8.95
C TYR A 509 29.51 -7.36 9.71
N LEU A 510 28.36 -6.79 9.36
CA LEU A 510 27.88 -5.52 9.90
C LEU A 510 27.28 -5.67 11.29
N SER A 511 26.63 -6.77 11.63
CA SER A 511 26.09 -7.02 12.96
C SER A 511 25.95 -8.52 13.20
N ASP A 512 25.88 -8.94 14.46
CA ASP A 512 25.48 -10.29 14.88
C ASP A 512 23.97 -10.51 14.73
N HIS A 513 23.19 -9.43 14.61
CA HIS A 513 21.79 -9.48 14.20
C HIS A 513 21.62 -9.22 12.70
N VAL A 514 20.54 -9.74 12.12
CA VAL A 514 20.11 -9.40 10.76
C VAL A 514 18.98 -8.38 10.76
N GLN A 515 18.94 -7.55 9.73
CA GLN A 515 17.87 -6.58 9.53
C GLN A 515 16.57 -7.31 9.13
N ILE A 516 15.49 -7.02 9.85
CA ILE A 516 14.13 -7.45 9.49
C ILE A 516 13.43 -6.34 8.71
N ASN A 517 12.62 -6.71 7.72
CA ASN A 517 11.99 -5.77 6.79
C ASN A 517 10.51 -6.10 6.60
N LEU A 518 9.65 -5.15 6.92
CA LEU A 518 8.22 -5.17 6.72
C LEU A 518 7.82 -4.27 5.54
N TYR A 519 6.98 -4.78 4.65
CA TYR A 519 6.42 -4.02 3.54
C TYR A 519 4.90 -4.09 3.58
N MET A 520 4.28 -2.92 3.67
CA MET A 520 2.83 -2.78 3.74
C MET A 520 2.32 -1.95 2.57
N ASN A 521 1.08 -2.21 2.19
CA ASN A 521 0.37 -1.32 1.28
C ASN A 521 0.01 -0.03 2.00
N CYS A 522 0.32 1.09 1.36
CA CYS A 522 -0.18 2.40 1.76
C CYS A 522 -0.53 3.21 0.51
N SER A 523 -1.31 4.26 0.68
CA SER A 523 -1.66 5.18 -0.39
C SER A 523 -1.26 6.57 0.06
N ILE A 524 -0.08 7.00 -0.38
CA ILE A 524 0.46 8.29 0.07
C ILE A 524 -0.07 9.44 -0.77
N ILE A 525 -0.35 10.56 -0.10
CA ILE A 525 -0.55 11.84 -0.77
C ILE A 525 0.83 12.35 -1.16
N SER A 526 1.15 12.35 -2.46
CA SER A 526 2.43 12.91 -2.91
C SER A 526 2.36 14.43 -3.00
N ASP A 527 3.41 15.12 -2.58
CA ASP A 527 3.58 16.57 -2.81
C ASP A 527 3.44 16.92 -4.31
N THR A 528 3.79 15.99 -5.21
CA THR A 528 3.61 16.13 -6.66
C THR A 528 2.15 16.09 -7.08
N CYS A 529 1.28 15.32 -6.43
CA CYS A 529 -0.15 15.26 -6.79
C CYS A 529 -0.91 16.45 -6.19
N MET A 530 -0.54 16.89 -4.98
CA MET A 530 -0.98 18.19 -4.44
C MET A 530 -0.58 19.34 -5.35
N LYS A 531 0.69 19.37 -5.79
CA LYS A 531 1.16 20.33 -6.79
C LYS A 531 0.41 20.18 -8.10
N LYS A 532 0.20 18.96 -8.61
CA LYS A 532 -0.49 18.76 -9.90
C LYS A 532 -1.97 19.19 -9.87
N CYS A 533 -2.65 19.05 -8.75
CA CYS A 533 -4.03 19.52 -8.57
C CYS A 533 -4.08 21.04 -8.37
N LEU A 534 -3.10 21.60 -7.66
CA LEU A 534 -2.82 23.04 -7.66
C LEU A 534 -2.35 23.52 -9.04
N ASP A 535 -1.81 22.61 -9.87
CA ASP A 535 -1.27 22.90 -11.18
C ASP A 535 -2.30 22.85 -12.32
N GLU A 536 -3.28 21.98 -12.19
CA GLU A 536 -4.48 21.98 -13.04
C GLU A 536 -5.37 23.19 -12.74
N LYS A 537 -5.19 23.86 -11.59
CA LYS A 537 -5.74 25.19 -11.29
C LYS A 537 -4.65 26.29 -11.29
N ARG A 538 -4.03 26.53 -12.45
CA ARG A 538 -3.34 27.78 -12.88
C ARG A 538 -2.51 28.58 -11.83
N TRP A 539 -1.95 27.98 -10.79
CA TRP A 539 -1.11 28.74 -9.83
C TRP A 539 0.34 28.97 -10.31
N HIS A 540 0.78 28.34 -11.41
CA HIS A 540 2.17 28.44 -11.94
C HIS A 540 2.38 29.72 -12.73
N LEU A 541 1.36 30.56 -12.87
CA LEU A 541 1.47 31.89 -13.45
C LEU A 541 1.75 32.98 -12.40
N ILE A 542 1.71 32.65 -11.10
CA ILE A 542 2.08 33.62 -10.07
C ILE A 542 3.60 33.62 -9.90
N LYS A 543 4.27 34.49 -10.65
CA LYS A 543 5.61 34.94 -10.30
C LYS A 543 5.56 35.44 -8.86
N SER A 544 6.36 34.86 -7.96
CA SER A 544 6.44 35.34 -6.58
C SER A 544 7.29 36.61 -6.55
N TYR A 545 6.64 37.71 -6.19
CA TYR A 545 7.24 39.04 -6.09
C TYR A 545 7.74 39.31 -4.67
N LYS A 546 8.93 39.90 -4.56
CA LYS A 546 9.50 40.37 -3.29
C LYS A 546 9.42 41.89 -3.24
N TRP A 547 8.70 42.40 -2.23
CA TRP A 547 8.70 43.82 -1.87
C TRP A 547 10.08 44.21 -1.34
N THR A 548 10.63 45.32 -1.84
CA THR A 548 11.92 45.88 -1.43
C THR A 548 11.75 47.32 -0.96
N GLU A 549 12.78 47.89 -0.32
CA GLU A 549 12.78 49.27 0.17
C GLU A 549 12.52 50.32 -0.94
N LEU A 550 12.82 49.99 -2.20
CA LEU A 550 12.57 50.82 -3.38
C LEU A 550 11.23 50.51 -4.07
N SER A 551 10.46 49.52 -3.60
CA SER A 551 9.18 49.14 -4.24
C SER A 551 8.07 50.18 -3.98
N SER A 552 8.14 50.92 -2.87
CA SER A 552 7.17 51.95 -2.50
C SER A 552 7.22 53.18 -3.41
N SER A 553 8.42 53.72 -3.70
CA SER A 553 8.57 54.85 -4.61
C SER A 553 8.15 54.47 -6.04
N LYS A 554 8.56 53.29 -6.50
CA LYS A 554 8.17 52.75 -7.82
C LYS A 554 6.67 52.52 -7.95
N LEU A 555 5.98 52.16 -6.87
CA LEU A 555 4.53 52.00 -6.90
C LEU A 555 3.85 53.33 -7.23
N ILE A 556 4.29 54.44 -6.64
CA ILE A 556 3.74 55.77 -6.89
C ILE A 556 3.97 56.17 -8.35
N ASP A 557 5.15 55.90 -8.90
CA ASP A 557 5.47 56.18 -10.29
C ASP A 557 4.60 55.35 -11.27
N VAL A 558 4.41 54.05 -10.98
CA VAL A 558 3.62 53.13 -11.81
C VAL A 558 2.13 53.48 -11.77
N LEU A 559 1.59 53.82 -10.59
CA LEU A 559 0.20 54.30 -10.46
C LEU A 559 -0.03 55.64 -11.17
N SER A 560 1.03 56.44 -11.31
CA SER A 560 0.98 57.72 -12.02
C SER A 560 1.02 57.59 -13.53
N THR A 561 1.32 56.38 -14.06
CA THR A 561 1.42 56.09 -15.49
C THR A 561 0.04 56.06 -16.15
N GLU A 562 -0.10 56.71 -17.30
CA GLU A 562 -1.36 56.83 -18.05
C GLU A 562 -2.04 55.48 -18.33
N ASN A 563 -1.27 54.43 -18.63
CA ASN A 563 -1.83 53.11 -18.88
C ASN A 563 -2.57 52.51 -17.68
N VAL A 564 -1.99 52.63 -16.47
CA VAL A 564 -2.59 52.05 -15.25
C VAL A 564 -3.79 52.88 -14.81
N LYS A 565 -3.72 54.22 -14.93
CA LYS A 565 -4.87 55.11 -14.68
C LYS A 565 -6.05 54.78 -15.58
N LYS A 566 -5.80 54.55 -16.87
CA LYS A 566 -6.83 54.17 -17.82
C LYS A 566 -7.46 52.82 -17.47
N GLU A 567 -6.66 51.81 -17.12
CA GLU A 567 -7.18 50.50 -16.70
C GLU A 567 -8.03 50.58 -15.41
N ILE A 568 -7.67 51.46 -14.46
CA ILE A 568 -8.47 51.70 -13.24
C ILE A 568 -9.79 52.40 -13.58
N LEU A 569 -9.77 53.43 -14.42
CA LEU A 569 -10.97 54.12 -14.87
C LEU A 569 -11.92 53.20 -15.66
N ASP A 570 -11.35 52.34 -16.51
CA ASP A 570 -12.12 51.34 -17.27
C ASP A 570 -12.80 50.34 -16.31
N LEU A 571 -12.16 49.97 -15.20
CA LEU A 571 -12.77 49.12 -14.16
C LEU A 571 -13.89 49.84 -13.40
N GLU A 572 -13.73 51.12 -13.09
CA GLU A 572 -14.75 51.91 -12.36
C GLU A 572 -15.99 52.20 -13.20
N MET A 573 -15.83 52.38 -14.51
CA MET A 573 -16.94 52.70 -15.41
C MET A 573 -17.69 51.48 -15.93
N GLU A 574 -17.14 50.27 -15.76
CA GLU A 574 -17.72 49.05 -16.30
C GLU A 574 -18.82 48.48 -15.39
N HIS A 575 -19.94 48.13 -16.00
CA HIS A 575 -21.04 47.52 -15.27
C HIS A 575 -20.83 46.01 -15.14
N PHE A 576 -20.78 45.53 -13.89
CA PHE A 576 -20.75 44.10 -13.57
C PHE A 576 -22.09 43.64 -13.01
N ASP A 577 -22.59 42.51 -13.48
CA ASP A 577 -23.85 41.94 -12.95
C ASP A 577 -23.69 41.50 -11.49
N SER A 578 -24.75 41.63 -10.68
CA SER A 578 -24.77 41.20 -9.28
C SER A 578 -24.88 39.67 -9.10
N ASN A 579 -24.29 38.90 -10.01
CA ASN A 579 -24.28 37.45 -10.02
C ASN A 579 -22.85 36.92 -9.97
N LYS A 580 -22.69 35.61 -9.80
CA LYS A 580 -21.38 34.96 -9.69
C LYS A 580 -20.45 35.29 -10.87
N LEU A 581 -20.98 35.36 -12.10
CA LEU A 581 -20.19 35.65 -13.30
C LEU A 581 -19.69 37.09 -13.32
N GLY A 582 -20.50 38.05 -12.89
CA GLY A 582 -20.08 39.45 -12.76
C GLY A 582 -19.04 39.66 -11.67
N VAL A 583 -19.16 39.00 -10.52
CA VAL A 583 -18.15 39.02 -9.44
C VAL A 583 -16.83 38.42 -9.91
N ASP A 584 -16.89 37.27 -10.60
CA ASP A 584 -15.69 36.61 -11.15
C ASP A 584 -15.00 37.50 -12.20
N GLY A 585 -15.79 38.15 -13.08
CA GLY A 585 -15.27 39.09 -14.10
C GLY A 585 -14.62 40.35 -13.51
N ALA A 586 -15.24 40.98 -12.51
CA ALA A 586 -14.67 42.12 -11.80
C ALA A 586 -13.36 41.73 -11.09
N THR A 587 -13.35 40.57 -10.45
CA THR A 587 -12.17 40.03 -9.75
C THR A 587 -11.03 39.72 -10.73
N GLU A 588 -11.32 39.19 -11.91
CA GLU A 588 -10.32 38.92 -12.95
C GLU A 588 -9.67 40.21 -13.46
N LYS A 589 -10.46 41.27 -13.73
CA LYS A 589 -9.93 42.57 -14.16
C LYS A 589 -9.08 43.24 -13.09
N LEU A 590 -9.54 43.26 -11.84
CA LEU A 590 -8.77 43.81 -10.72
C LEU A 590 -7.43 43.06 -10.55
N ASN A 591 -7.45 41.73 -10.60
CA ASN A 591 -6.23 40.92 -10.50
C ASN A 591 -5.23 41.22 -11.63
N LYS A 592 -5.72 41.51 -12.84
CA LYS A 592 -4.86 41.89 -13.97
C LYS A 592 -4.13 43.22 -13.71
N ILE A 593 -4.85 44.23 -13.22
CA ILE A 593 -4.28 45.54 -12.87
C ILE A 593 -3.21 45.36 -11.78
N LEU A 594 -3.53 44.61 -10.73
CA LEU A 594 -2.58 44.32 -9.63
C LEU A 594 -1.34 43.55 -10.12
N GLN A 595 -1.49 42.65 -11.08
CA GLN A 595 -0.37 41.91 -11.67
C GLN A 595 0.54 42.84 -12.49
N THR A 596 -0.03 43.73 -13.31
CA THR A 596 0.73 44.74 -14.06
C THR A 596 1.52 45.65 -13.11
N ILE A 597 0.90 46.07 -12.00
CA ILE A 597 1.57 46.88 -10.98
C ILE A 597 2.71 46.08 -10.32
N ALA A 598 2.46 44.82 -9.93
CA ALA A 598 3.45 43.98 -9.26
C ALA A 598 4.68 43.67 -10.14
N GLU A 599 4.48 43.47 -11.45
CA GLU A 599 5.58 43.24 -12.41
C GLU A 599 6.52 44.43 -12.54
N ASN A 600 5.99 45.64 -12.45
CA ASN A 600 6.77 46.88 -12.59
C ASN A 600 7.38 47.38 -11.28
N THR A 601 6.83 46.96 -10.13
CA THR A 601 7.27 47.44 -8.80
C THR A 601 8.21 46.47 -8.08
N CYS A 602 7.99 45.15 -8.20
CA CYS A 602 8.61 44.16 -7.32
C CYS A 602 9.66 43.27 -8.01
N LYS A 603 10.60 42.70 -7.23
CA LYS A 603 11.61 41.75 -7.75
C LYS A 603 11.07 40.31 -7.82
N VAL A 604 11.31 39.59 -8.92
CA VAL A 604 10.92 38.18 -9.09
C VAL A 604 11.94 37.22 -8.46
N ILE A 605 11.48 36.25 -7.66
CA ILE A 605 12.35 35.25 -7.01
C ILE A 605 12.65 34.07 -7.96
N SER A 606 13.93 33.76 -8.20
CA SER A 606 14.38 32.56 -8.93
C SER A 606 15.01 31.51 -8.00
N LYS A 607 14.84 30.21 -8.32
CA LYS A 607 15.31 29.09 -7.48
C LYS A 607 16.85 28.92 -7.55
N PRO A 608 17.54 28.58 -6.45
CA PRO A 608 18.98 28.38 -6.46
C PRO A 608 19.40 27.03 -7.09
N THR A 609 20.43 27.06 -7.94
CA THR A 609 21.09 25.88 -8.54
C THR A 609 22.16 25.30 -7.61
N LYS A 610 22.09 23.99 -7.32
CA LYS A 610 23.05 23.30 -6.44
C LYS A 610 24.38 23.01 -7.15
N LYS A 611 25.51 23.38 -6.54
CA LYS A 611 26.86 22.90 -6.92
C LYS A 611 27.12 21.50 -6.36
N LYS A 612 27.64 20.58 -7.18
CA LYS A 612 28.09 19.23 -6.77
C LYS A 612 29.43 19.33 -6.02
N LYS A 613 29.54 18.70 -4.85
CA LYS A 613 30.82 18.53 -4.13
C LYS A 613 31.55 17.27 -4.60
N LYS A 614 32.89 17.34 -4.68
CA LYS A 614 33.81 16.24 -5.01
C LYS A 614 33.85 15.18 -3.89
N LYS A 615 33.83 13.89 -4.25
CA LYS A 615 33.98 12.75 -3.33
C LYS A 615 35.45 12.56 -2.93
N ILE A 616 35.70 12.41 -1.62
CA ILE A 616 36.99 12.03 -1.05
C ILE A 616 37.15 10.50 -1.16
N LYS A 617 38.32 10.00 -1.57
CA LYS A 617 38.64 8.55 -1.58
C LYS A 617 38.78 8.05 -0.15
N GLN A 618 38.06 6.98 0.20
CA GLN A 618 37.98 6.45 1.55
C GLN A 618 38.55 5.02 1.65
N VAL A 619 39.04 4.67 2.84
CA VAL A 619 39.87 3.48 3.21
C VAL A 619 39.31 2.11 2.78
N TRP A 620 38.04 2.01 2.41
CA TRP A 620 37.39 0.78 1.95
C TRP A 620 37.59 0.46 0.47
N SER A 621 38.33 1.29 -0.29
CA SER A 621 38.74 0.97 -1.66
C SER A 621 39.89 -0.04 -1.73
N ASP A 622 40.33 -0.58 -0.59
CA ASP A 622 41.35 -1.61 -0.55
C ASP A 622 40.75 -2.98 -0.91
N ASN A 623 41.24 -3.55 -2.02
CA ASN A 623 40.76 -4.81 -2.57
C ASN A 623 40.77 -5.96 -1.55
N VAL A 624 41.72 -6.00 -0.62
CA VAL A 624 41.82 -7.10 0.37
C VAL A 624 40.70 -6.99 1.40
N VAL A 625 40.36 -5.78 1.83
CA VAL A 625 39.24 -5.53 2.77
C VAL A 625 37.91 -5.83 2.07
N TYR A 626 37.77 -5.41 0.81
CA TYR A 626 36.60 -5.68 0.01
C TYR A 626 36.36 -7.19 -0.21
N GLU A 627 37.39 -7.93 -0.63
CA GLU A 627 37.28 -9.38 -0.82
C GLU A 627 36.99 -10.12 0.48
N THR A 628 37.59 -9.71 1.60
CA THR A 628 37.29 -10.31 2.92
C THR A 628 35.82 -10.11 3.29
N LYS A 629 35.25 -8.91 3.07
CA LYS A 629 33.82 -8.63 3.28
C LYS A 629 32.94 -9.49 2.40
N ARG A 630 33.28 -9.62 1.12
CA ARG A 630 32.56 -10.45 0.15
C ARG A 630 32.54 -11.92 0.58
N GLN A 631 33.68 -12.45 1.03
CA GLN A 631 33.77 -13.82 1.55
C GLN A 631 32.92 -14.03 2.81
N ILE A 632 32.93 -13.08 3.75
CA ILE A 632 32.09 -13.17 4.95
C ILE A 632 30.60 -13.21 4.57
N ASN A 633 30.16 -12.35 3.67
CA ASN A 633 28.77 -12.32 3.22
C ASN A 633 28.37 -13.61 2.48
N TYR A 634 29.27 -14.15 1.65
CA TYR A 634 29.06 -15.45 0.99
C TYR A 634 28.89 -16.57 2.02
N LEU A 635 29.74 -16.61 3.05
CA LEU A 635 29.61 -17.59 4.14
C LEU A 635 28.33 -17.38 4.95
N GLY A 636 27.94 -16.13 5.23
CA GLY A 636 26.71 -15.80 5.94
C GLY A 636 25.45 -16.32 5.22
N ASN A 637 25.39 -16.16 3.89
CA ASN A 637 24.33 -16.73 3.07
C ASN A 637 24.37 -18.28 3.08
N LYS A 638 25.56 -18.88 2.98
CA LYS A 638 25.72 -20.34 3.00
C LYS A 638 25.31 -20.96 4.34
N ILE A 639 25.61 -20.30 5.46
CA ILE A 639 25.24 -20.74 6.82
C ILE A 639 23.72 -20.84 6.98
N LYS A 640 22.96 -19.92 6.38
CA LYS A 640 21.49 -19.92 6.43
C LYS A 640 20.88 -21.24 5.93
N ASN A 641 21.53 -21.86 4.96
CA ASN A 641 21.12 -23.15 4.38
C ASN A 641 21.84 -24.37 5.01
N ASN A 642 22.84 -24.15 5.88
CA ASN A 642 23.69 -25.20 6.45
C ASN A 642 23.96 -24.95 7.95
N LEU A 643 22.89 -24.87 8.74
CA LEU A 643 22.93 -24.45 10.16
C LEU A 643 23.78 -25.36 11.06
N ASN A 644 23.91 -26.65 10.70
CA ASN A 644 24.67 -27.64 11.48
C ASN A 644 26.17 -27.68 11.15
N ASP A 645 26.62 -26.95 10.13
CA ASP A 645 28.03 -26.95 9.73
C ASP A 645 28.87 -26.01 10.63
N LYS A 646 29.44 -26.60 11.69
CA LYS A 646 30.31 -25.91 12.63
C LYS A 646 31.57 -25.34 11.97
N SER A 647 32.07 -25.96 10.89
CA SER A 647 33.28 -25.53 10.19
C SER A 647 33.06 -24.21 9.44
N LEU A 648 31.92 -24.08 8.75
CA LEU A 648 31.53 -22.85 8.07
C LEU A 648 31.37 -21.69 9.06
N LYS A 649 30.74 -21.97 10.20
CA LYS A 649 30.54 -21.00 11.28
C LYS A 649 31.87 -20.54 11.88
N SER A 650 32.79 -21.46 12.18
CA SER A 650 34.12 -21.11 12.69
C SER A 650 34.87 -20.20 11.70
N LYS A 651 34.88 -20.58 10.41
CA LYS A 651 35.51 -19.79 9.35
C LYS A 651 34.90 -18.40 9.20
N TYR A 652 33.57 -18.28 9.30
CA TYR A 652 32.86 -17.00 9.28
C TYR A 652 33.35 -16.07 10.41
N PHE A 653 33.41 -16.58 11.64
CA PHE A 653 33.83 -15.78 12.79
C PHE A 653 35.33 -15.45 12.77
N GLU A 654 36.18 -16.35 12.27
CA GLU A 654 37.60 -16.07 12.03
C GLU A 654 37.79 -14.92 11.04
N LEU A 655 37.09 -14.94 9.90
CA LEU A 655 37.15 -13.85 8.93
C LEU A 655 36.60 -12.54 9.51
N CYS A 656 35.53 -12.58 10.31
CA CYS A 656 35.04 -11.40 11.02
C CYS A 656 36.09 -10.81 11.98
N LYS A 657 36.80 -11.66 12.74
CA LYS A 657 37.91 -11.22 13.61
C LYS A 657 39.06 -10.63 12.80
N LYS A 658 39.44 -11.27 11.68
CA LYS A 658 40.47 -10.78 10.75
C LYS A 658 40.10 -9.41 10.19
N LEU A 659 38.87 -9.23 9.73
CA LEU A 659 38.36 -7.95 9.22
C LEU A 659 38.42 -6.85 10.28
N LYS A 660 37.98 -7.13 11.52
CA LYS A 660 38.08 -6.18 12.64
C LYS A 660 39.53 -5.74 12.90
N LYS A 661 40.49 -6.68 12.86
CA LYS A 661 41.93 -6.39 13.01
C LYS A 661 42.46 -5.53 11.87
N MET A 662 42.13 -5.87 10.62
CA MET A 662 42.55 -5.09 9.43
C MET A 662 42.02 -3.65 9.48
N ILE A 663 40.74 -3.46 9.82
CA ILE A 663 40.14 -2.13 9.93
C ILE A 663 40.81 -1.32 11.04
N LYS A 664 41.15 -1.96 12.18
CA LYS A 664 41.85 -1.28 13.28
C LYS A 664 43.27 -0.86 12.87
N GLN A 665 44.01 -1.72 12.17
CA GLN A 665 45.37 -1.44 11.72
C GLN A 665 45.43 -0.31 10.68
N LYS A 666 44.43 -0.17 9.81
CA LYS A 666 44.38 0.88 8.77
C LYS A 666 43.77 2.20 9.26
N LYS A 667 43.38 2.28 10.53
CA LYS A 667 42.88 3.50 11.19
C LYS A 667 43.95 4.17 12.07
N ILE A 668 45.04 3.45 12.34
CA ILE A 668 46.29 3.96 12.88
C ILE A 668 47.09 4.43 11.67
#